data_AF-A0A1H3EA09-F1
#
_entry.id   AF-A0A1H3EA09-F1
#
_cell.length_a   1.000
_cell.length_b   1.000
_cell.length_c   1.000
_cell.angle_alpha   90.00
_cell.angle_beta   90.00
_cell.angle_gamma   90.00
#
_symmetry.space_group_name_H-M   'P 1'
#
loop_
_entity.id
_entity.type
_entity.pdbx_description
1 polymer ?
#
loop_
_entity_poly.entity_id
_entity_poly.type
_entity_poly.pdbx_seq_one_letter_code
_entity_poly.pdbx_strand_id
1 'polypeptide(L)'
;MTTIAILKDGTPIRIHLFDNPIFDVDGFLVQFTTPDLSHEVYRYFHHSEFKAEDRKKPDLSGYYNEAIFLNYIQNIEPVPTMKLLVKYDFERNLATENEEITVSTVDFNEPFENFFNYKKYTFNLQRTLDQKGVRKYLKTIFENLKIIGYKINTDEVNGIVELHNESALPSGYFYKKNFGDFVNSWLISDLQKSDFKKLMTLIVFKIKEINKDIIPIIATNTNLFNRETDVSNGNLDYNGLPDFEKFFFDLKRSWGYYYDTPLEGYPRPYKDDFDAIFSSFSTYNDYLLYYNGLVNFYERCYIEKNLAFRSEDKKLQFLLEILPPSALGILPYSYIINAITGLLRRKLEEDDQRFLVRLVLSITASYANDFLDFLLEKGNGAQTNFETIYESLTDGRLERYTFVNWFVNEQTNRKYFAFAVFELWKVSKYNLGHIPPGVTPIGATANFQGVDPNGYFVLNENEFNKNNYLTFSSSESSFLSKQVFFESTINGKNIKINKITTEDSNLDHIHNRTSTLFGSFHLYQQVLFSGFEANLDLKIPKTATIPAFLFHFIEEFDRIADFDAAISLAIDLTTDVLLAYFTGGAGVLADLHYLKYTTQLGRALTGGLEATKAVEVWRGLEVGSEVFTLTAGSLVQINTYLITTENNEDKRKILEGYQKVLLPLLFLGAGVSIAARAHAVREAERVLASIEALPSGVAHGLSLDAMNLLTTLKGEKTVALTTFGNKLNTLDLGGATNTIISKYNTLFTDAQKLKFWNDFQGIDDPAFWKLLNSGKGVDNILNGKYIENWISLSERGLTEAKFTDYICVQNRTNNIIRFVDEASIKPVLGTLSYERKLNFLDTFGDVDATNFAKFVDEPKLVSYWGRYYDDLILRPNFVSLSNAKKIKWLGKYGDLSTDLYNQYLKANPDAILSWSKYSDEADLLAELNKYTKEEQLIFFKDYPHTNIVSFNKFKTDPSLLVIERNYIKAYVQISKGNYLFNTNLDEVFAIYNEHGKKLYLKVEEDFLVTKSSGLSKKYLEKITLKSGFSHKDYPDLIILRDNIHKTMMDDFIKEKNWFRTDNSIISNNLFDIDKIKSIYAKFEIEEDFRTIHPWLEKRINIHLEKRISNTWKIDIESISRTGHIPGTHAEIRALNELLWRLQNEKGLIITDDIVNDILGYNKNYSTIAIMPRCGDCFFITKDFKMIMSN
;
A
#
# COMPACT_ATOMS: atom_id res chain seq x y z
N MET A 1 46.46 -23.56 -30.97
CA MET A 1 46.16 -22.14 -30.70
C MET A 1 44.94 -21.78 -31.53
N THR A 2 43.97 -21.12 -30.92
CA THR A 2 42.78 -20.60 -31.61
C THR A 2 43.21 -19.57 -32.64
N THR A 3 42.93 -19.85 -33.92
CA THR A 3 43.29 -18.98 -35.03
C THR A 3 42.32 -17.81 -35.19
N ILE A 4 41.21 -17.80 -34.44
CA ILE A 4 40.09 -16.87 -34.54
C ILE A 4 39.64 -16.39 -33.16
N ALA A 5 39.30 -15.10 -33.05
CA ALA A 5 38.63 -14.47 -31.91
C ALA A 5 37.35 -13.76 -32.34
N ILE A 6 36.53 -13.36 -31.36
CA ILE A 6 35.30 -12.58 -31.59
C ILE A 6 35.47 -11.19 -30.96
N LEU A 7 35.26 -10.13 -31.75
CA LEU A 7 35.27 -8.75 -31.28
C LEU A 7 33.99 -8.44 -30.46
N LYS A 8 34.03 -7.38 -29.64
CA LYS A 8 32.88 -6.89 -28.86
C LYS A 8 31.60 -6.60 -29.64
N ASP A 9 31.69 -6.36 -30.95
CA ASP A 9 30.53 -6.17 -31.83
C ASP A 9 30.01 -7.50 -32.44
N GLY A 10 30.60 -8.63 -32.06
CA GLY A 10 30.30 -9.97 -32.54
C GLY A 10 31.06 -10.40 -33.79
N THR A 11 31.93 -9.56 -34.35
CA THR A 11 32.65 -9.87 -35.60
C THR A 11 33.78 -10.86 -35.35
N PRO A 12 33.85 -12.00 -36.08
CA PRO A 12 34.97 -12.94 -35.95
C PRO A 12 36.18 -12.48 -36.78
N ILE A 13 37.37 -12.55 -36.18
CA ILE A 13 38.64 -12.14 -36.78
C ILE A 13 39.72 -13.20 -36.57
N ARG A 14 40.64 -13.32 -37.53
CA ARG A 14 41.82 -14.16 -37.42
C ARG A 14 42.87 -13.49 -36.53
N ILE A 15 43.26 -14.15 -35.44
CA ILE A 15 44.17 -13.61 -34.42
C ILE A 15 45.57 -14.18 -34.43
N HIS A 16 45.87 -15.15 -35.30
CA HIS A 16 47.24 -15.66 -35.48
C HIS A 16 48.23 -14.60 -36.01
N LEU A 17 47.74 -13.40 -36.31
CA LEU A 17 48.47 -12.22 -36.75
C LEU A 17 48.71 -11.21 -35.61
N PHE A 18 48.36 -11.54 -34.36
CA PHE A 18 48.52 -10.68 -33.19
C PHE A 18 49.23 -11.41 -32.05
N ASP A 19 49.96 -10.66 -31.25
CA ASP A 19 50.63 -11.14 -30.06
C ASP A 19 49.79 -10.82 -28.80
N ASN A 20 49.94 -11.64 -27.75
CA ASN A 20 49.34 -11.45 -26.42
C ASN A 20 47.83 -11.07 -26.40
N PRO A 21 46.94 -11.84 -27.06
CA PRO A 21 45.50 -11.55 -27.02
C PRO A 21 44.93 -11.75 -25.61
N ILE A 22 44.15 -10.77 -25.15
CA ILE A 22 43.44 -10.80 -23.87
C ILE A 22 41.94 -10.79 -24.14
N PHE A 23 41.20 -11.62 -23.40
CA PHE A 23 39.76 -11.81 -23.55
C PHE A 23 39.02 -11.45 -22.25
N ASP A 24 37.77 -11.00 -22.38
CA ASP A 24 36.89 -10.81 -21.22
C ASP A 24 36.25 -12.13 -20.75
N VAL A 25 35.43 -12.05 -19.70
CA VAL A 25 34.76 -13.21 -19.11
C VAL A 25 33.77 -13.93 -20.04
N ASP A 26 33.25 -13.21 -21.03
CA ASP A 26 32.30 -13.72 -22.02
C ASP A 26 33.01 -14.21 -23.30
N GLY A 27 34.35 -14.15 -23.35
CA GLY A 27 35.21 -14.64 -24.42
C GLY A 27 35.48 -13.65 -25.56
N PHE A 28 35.09 -12.38 -25.43
CA PHE A 28 35.37 -11.34 -26.42
C PHE A 28 36.80 -10.84 -26.30
N LEU A 29 37.45 -10.56 -27.44
CA LEU A 29 38.75 -9.89 -27.46
C LEU A 29 38.63 -8.49 -26.85
N VAL A 30 39.54 -8.12 -25.96
CA VAL A 30 39.59 -6.79 -25.34
C VAL A 30 40.92 -6.08 -25.52
N GLN A 31 42.01 -6.82 -25.72
CA GLN A 31 43.33 -6.24 -25.96
C GLN A 31 44.20 -7.20 -26.78
N PHE A 32 45.12 -6.65 -27.57
CA PHE A 32 46.16 -7.40 -28.29
C PHE A 32 47.35 -6.49 -28.60
N THR A 33 48.46 -7.09 -29.02
CA THR A 33 49.66 -6.39 -29.47
C THR A 33 49.89 -6.67 -30.95
N THR A 34 50.24 -5.64 -31.72
CA THR A 34 50.63 -5.82 -33.13
C THR A 34 52.03 -6.43 -33.22
N PRO A 35 52.28 -7.36 -34.16
CA PRO A 35 53.58 -8.05 -34.29
C PRO A 35 54.64 -7.20 -35.02
N ASP A 36 54.40 -5.91 -35.21
CA ASP A 36 55.30 -5.00 -35.92
C ASP A 36 56.45 -4.48 -35.03
N LEU A 37 57.43 -3.81 -35.64
CA LEU A 37 58.64 -3.30 -34.96
C LEU A 37 58.33 -2.42 -33.73
N SER A 38 57.16 -1.78 -33.68
CA SER A 38 56.70 -0.90 -32.60
C SER A 38 55.97 -1.60 -31.45
N HIS A 39 55.53 -2.87 -31.60
CA HIS A 39 54.75 -3.62 -30.61
C HIS A 39 53.63 -2.78 -29.98
N GLU A 40 52.77 -2.21 -30.82
CA GLU A 40 51.70 -1.33 -30.34
C GLU A 40 50.60 -2.13 -29.65
N VAL A 41 50.19 -1.68 -28.47
CA VAL A 41 49.10 -2.29 -27.70
C VAL A 41 47.80 -1.60 -28.07
N TYR A 42 46.84 -2.40 -28.56
CA TYR A 42 45.49 -1.95 -28.85
C TYR A 42 44.52 -2.51 -27.82
N ARG A 43 43.69 -1.63 -27.25
CA ARG A 43 42.69 -1.96 -26.24
C ARG A 43 41.33 -1.44 -26.64
N TYR A 44 40.29 -2.22 -26.33
CA TYR A 44 38.92 -1.79 -26.49
C TYR A 44 38.55 -0.76 -25.43
N PHE A 45 38.11 0.42 -25.87
CA PHE A 45 37.59 1.47 -25.01
C PHE A 45 36.10 1.69 -25.30
N HIS A 46 35.31 1.81 -24.23
CA HIS A 46 33.90 2.14 -24.27
C HIS A 46 33.69 3.65 -24.44
N HIS A 47 32.53 4.01 -24.99
CA HIS A 47 32.11 5.41 -25.17
C HIS A 47 32.20 6.24 -23.88
N SER A 48 31.92 5.63 -22.74
CA SER A 48 31.97 6.27 -21.42
C SER A 48 33.38 6.65 -20.96
N GLU A 49 34.43 6.07 -21.53
CA GLU A 49 35.83 6.30 -21.13
C GLU A 49 36.45 7.55 -21.78
N PHE A 50 35.80 8.12 -22.79
CA PHE A 50 36.25 9.36 -23.46
C PHE A 50 35.94 10.60 -22.61
N LYS A 51 36.57 11.75 -22.93
CA LYS A 51 36.28 13.02 -22.25
C LYS A 51 34.82 13.42 -22.46
N ALA A 52 34.20 13.99 -21.42
CA ALA A 52 32.78 14.34 -21.44
C ALA A 52 32.37 15.23 -22.64
N GLU A 53 33.25 16.13 -23.06
CA GLU A 53 33.05 17.01 -24.22
C GLU A 53 33.00 16.25 -25.56
N ASP A 54 33.75 15.16 -25.69
CA ASP A 54 33.86 14.37 -26.92
C ASP A 54 32.76 13.31 -27.05
N ARG A 55 32.14 12.89 -25.94
CA ARG A 55 31.04 11.88 -25.89
C ARG A 55 29.81 12.24 -26.71
N LYS A 56 29.72 13.45 -27.27
CA LYS A 56 28.66 13.84 -28.20
C LYS A 56 28.82 13.20 -29.59
N LYS A 57 30.03 12.72 -29.93
CA LYS A 57 30.30 12.05 -31.21
C LYS A 57 29.74 10.63 -31.16
N PRO A 58 28.94 10.19 -32.16
CA PRO A 58 28.50 8.80 -32.22
C PRO A 58 29.69 7.87 -32.50
N ASP A 59 29.56 6.60 -32.13
CA ASP A 59 30.52 5.54 -32.46
C ASP A 59 31.96 5.74 -31.92
N LEU A 60 32.12 6.09 -30.64
CA LEU A 60 33.45 6.16 -30.01
C LEU A 60 33.96 4.81 -29.50
N SER A 61 33.10 3.79 -29.38
CA SER A 61 33.55 2.50 -28.85
C SER A 61 34.36 1.73 -29.89
N GLY A 62 35.51 1.19 -29.51
CA GLY A 62 36.40 0.49 -30.44
C GLY A 62 37.79 0.24 -29.88
N TYR A 63 38.68 -0.33 -30.70
CA TYR A 63 40.05 -0.64 -30.32
C TYR A 63 40.97 0.51 -30.70
N TYR A 64 41.60 1.16 -29.72
CA TYR A 64 42.52 2.27 -29.91
C TYR A 64 43.91 1.90 -29.38
N ASN A 65 44.94 2.55 -29.93
CA ASN A 65 46.28 2.45 -29.38
C ASN A 65 46.27 3.01 -27.94
N GLU A 66 46.61 2.16 -26.97
CA GLU A 66 46.47 2.43 -25.55
C GLU A 66 47.35 3.61 -25.10
N ALA A 67 48.58 3.71 -25.61
CA ALA A 67 49.50 4.80 -25.26
C ALA A 67 48.99 6.17 -25.75
N ILE A 68 48.44 6.23 -26.97
CA ILE A 68 47.87 7.47 -27.51
C ILE A 68 46.59 7.84 -26.77
N PHE A 69 45.74 6.86 -26.44
CA PHE A 69 44.52 7.09 -25.66
C PHE A 69 44.83 7.61 -24.25
N LEU A 70 45.83 7.05 -23.58
CA LEU A 70 46.30 7.52 -22.28
C LEU A 70 46.78 8.98 -22.37
N ASN A 71 47.62 9.30 -23.35
CA ASN A 71 48.08 10.69 -23.55
C ASN A 71 46.92 11.67 -23.78
N TYR A 72 45.87 11.23 -24.50
CA TYR A 72 44.65 11.99 -24.69
C TYR A 72 43.89 12.23 -23.38
N ILE A 73 43.57 11.18 -22.62
CA ILE A 73 42.74 11.32 -21.41
C ILE A 73 43.47 12.05 -20.28
N GLN A 74 44.80 11.87 -20.21
CA GLN A 74 45.68 12.47 -19.21
C GLN A 74 46.10 13.93 -19.52
N ASN A 75 45.71 14.48 -20.68
CA ASN A 75 46.19 15.79 -21.17
C ASN A 75 47.73 15.91 -21.13
N ILE A 76 48.44 14.94 -21.74
CA ILE A 76 49.90 15.02 -21.87
C ILE A 76 50.27 15.88 -23.07
N GLU A 77 50.95 17.01 -22.84
CA GLU A 77 51.42 17.89 -23.91
C GLU A 77 52.52 17.23 -24.77
N PRO A 78 52.42 17.25 -26.12
CA PRO A 78 51.31 17.81 -26.88
C PRO A 78 50.05 16.93 -26.81
N VAL A 79 48.93 17.49 -26.34
CA VAL A 79 47.70 16.71 -26.10
C VAL A 79 47.19 16.12 -27.42
N PRO A 80 47.10 14.78 -27.56
CA PRO A 80 46.56 14.19 -28.78
C PRO A 80 45.13 14.67 -29.00
N THR A 81 44.86 15.22 -30.19
CA THR A 81 43.49 15.56 -30.57
C THR A 81 42.70 14.28 -30.87
N MET A 82 41.37 14.32 -30.79
CA MET A 82 40.51 13.20 -31.20
C MET A 82 40.79 12.67 -32.61
N LYS A 83 41.37 13.47 -33.50
CA LYS A 83 41.75 13.03 -34.86
C LYS A 83 42.91 12.02 -34.86
N LEU A 84 43.73 12.01 -33.80
CA LEU A 84 44.84 11.09 -33.64
C LEU A 84 44.42 9.77 -32.98
N LEU A 85 43.22 9.72 -32.38
CA LEU A 85 42.62 8.48 -31.88
C LEU A 85 41.92 7.76 -33.04
N VAL A 86 42.68 6.95 -33.76
CA VAL A 86 42.19 6.13 -34.88
C VAL A 86 41.90 4.73 -34.37
N LYS A 87 40.71 4.20 -34.70
CA LYS A 87 40.35 2.80 -34.41
C LYS A 87 41.22 1.86 -35.24
N TYR A 88 41.59 0.73 -34.66
CA TYR A 88 42.20 -0.35 -35.42
C TYR A 88 41.23 -0.85 -36.49
N ASP A 89 41.71 -1.00 -37.72
CA ASP A 89 40.93 -1.49 -38.85
C ASP A 89 41.15 -3.00 -39.03
N PHE A 90 40.10 -3.78 -38.80
CA PHE A 90 40.12 -5.24 -38.90
C PHE A 90 39.75 -5.77 -40.29
N GLU A 91 39.55 -4.94 -41.31
CA GLU A 91 39.12 -5.41 -42.65
C GLU A 91 40.01 -6.54 -43.20
N ARG A 92 41.32 -6.47 -42.96
CA ARG A 92 42.29 -7.47 -43.41
C ARG A 92 42.36 -8.71 -42.52
N ASN A 93 41.75 -8.66 -41.35
CA ASN A 93 41.79 -9.71 -40.33
C ASN A 93 40.47 -10.48 -40.24
N LEU A 94 39.45 -10.14 -41.03
CA LEU A 94 38.16 -10.84 -40.99
C LEU A 94 38.33 -12.34 -41.25
N ALA A 95 37.65 -13.16 -40.42
CA ALA A 95 37.56 -14.60 -40.63
C ALA A 95 36.60 -14.92 -41.78
N THR A 96 36.76 -16.11 -42.39
CA THR A 96 35.85 -16.59 -43.44
C THR A 96 34.92 -17.69 -42.92
N GLU A 97 33.86 -17.96 -43.67
CA GLU A 97 32.93 -19.05 -43.34
C GLU A 97 33.62 -20.42 -43.23
N ASN A 98 33.01 -21.33 -42.47
CA ASN A 98 33.45 -22.70 -42.20
C ASN A 98 34.81 -22.84 -41.53
N GLU A 99 35.52 -21.75 -41.21
CA GLU A 99 36.67 -21.83 -40.32
C GLU A 99 36.21 -22.20 -38.91
N GLU A 100 36.98 -23.07 -38.26
CA GLU A 100 36.72 -23.51 -36.89
C GLU A 100 37.17 -22.43 -35.90
N ILE A 101 36.32 -22.13 -34.93
CA ILE A 101 36.63 -21.27 -33.79
C ILE A 101 36.46 -22.06 -32.50
N THR A 102 37.36 -21.84 -31.55
CA THR A 102 37.17 -22.25 -30.15
C THR A 102 37.08 -21.00 -29.28
N VAL A 103 35.96 -20.84 -28.57
CA VAL A 103 35.72 -19.73 -27.64
C VAL A 103 35.77 -20.28 -26.22
N SER A 104 36.53 -19.64 -25.34
CA SER A 104 36.54 -19.97 -23.91
C SER A 104 35.81 -18.86 -23.15
N THR A 105 34.78 -19.22 -22.39
CA THR A 105 34.04 -18.30 -21.51
C THR A 105 34.19 -18.75 -20.07
N VAL A 106 34.05 -17.86 -19.10
CA VAL A 106 34.02 -18.24 -17.69
C VAL A 106 32.68 -18.92 -17.36
N ASP A 107 32.74 -20.04 -16.64
CA ASP A 107 31.57 -20.77 -16.15
C ASP A 107 31.25 -20.36 -14.71
N PHE A 108 30.06 -19.77 -14.53
CA PHE A 108 29.56 -19.29 -13.25
C PHE A 108 28.59 -20.26 -12.57
N ASN A 109 28.34 -21.42 -13.17
CA ASN A 109 27.46 -22.45 -12.59
C ASN A 109 28.18 -23.29 -11.52
N GLU A 110 27.47 -24.27 -10.97
CA GLU A 110 27.99 -25.25 -10.00
C GLU A 110 29.27 -25.96 -10.49
N PRO A 111 30.20 -26.32 -9.59
CA PRO A 111 30.18 -26.08 -8.13
C PRO A 111 30.51 -24.63 -7.75
N PHE A 112 29.77 -24.04 -6.80
CA PHE A 112 29.91 -22.63 -6.43
C PHE A 112 31.09 -22.35 -5.49
N GLU A 113 31.52 -23.35 -4.74
CA GLU A 113 32.67 -23.28 -3.83
C GLU A 113 34.01 -23.15 -4.57
N ASN A 114 34.05 -23.52 -5.85
CA ASN A 114 35.27 -23.50 -6.65
C ASN A 114 35.42 -22.18 -7.38
N PHE A 115 36.61 -21.58 -7.22
CA PHE A 115 37.04 -20.44 -8.03
C PHE A 115 37.00 -20.84 -9.51
N PHE A 116 36.36 -20.00 -10.34
CA PHE A 116 35.73 -20.29 -11.64
C PHE A 116 36.35 -21.39 -12.54
N ASN A 117 35.52 -22.00 -13.39
CA ASN A 117 35.97 -22.90 -14.46
C ASN A 117 35.89 -22.21 -15.83
N TYR A 118 36.58 -22.74 -16.84
CA TYR A 118 36.37 -22.32 -18.22
C TYR A 118 35.40 -23.27 -18.92
N LYS A 119 34.53 -22.73 -19.76
CA LYS A 119 33.70 -23.49 -20.69
C LYS A 119 34.12 -23.19 -22.11
N LYS A 120 34.58 -24.22 -22.82
CA LYS A 120 35.08 -24.15 -24.19
C LYS A 120 33.99 -24.57 -25.17
N TYR A 121 33.74 -23.74 -26.17
CA TYR A 121 32.83 -24.02 -27.28
C TYR A 121 33.63 -24.08 -28.57
N THR A 122 33.54 -25.18 -29.30
CA THR A 122 34.20 -25.34 -30.62
C THR A 122 33.13 -25.50 -31.69
N PHE A 123 33.15 -24.65 -32.71
CA PHE A 123 32.17 -24.66 -33.80
C PHE A 123 32.72 -23.99 -35.07
N ASN A 124 32.05 -24.22 -36.20
CA ASN A 124 32.40 -23.61 -37.48
C ASN A 124 31.63 -22.31 -37.73
N LEU A 125 32.29 -21.30 -38.31
CA LEU A 125 31.68 -20.01 -38.62
C LEU A 125 30.60 -20.12 -39.71
N GLN A 126 29.38 -19.71 -39.39
CA GLN A 126 28.23 -19.68 -40.31
C GLN A 126 28.17 -18.38 -41.15
N ARG A 127 27.52 -18.44 -42.33
CA ARG A 127 27.16 -17.25 -43.11
C ARG A 127 26.04 -16.43 -42.46
N THR A 128 25.98 -15.15 -42.80
CA THR A 128 24.79 -14.31 -42.58
C THR A 128 23.58 -14.83 -43.37
N LEU A 129 22.36 -14.52 -42.91
CA LEU A 129 21.10 -14.92 -43.58
C LEU A 129 21.00 -14.40 -45.03
N ASP A 130 21.60 -13.25 -45.31
CA ASP A 130 21.65 -12.65 -46.66
C ASP A 130 22.81 -13.18 -47.52
N GLN A 131 23.61 -14.12 -47.00
CA GLN A 131 24.78 -14.74 -47.63
C GLN A 131 25.93 -13.79 -48.00
N LYS A 132 25.93 -12.54 -47.51
CA LYS A 132 26.92 -11.50 -47.86
C LYS A 132 28.13 -11.42 -46.94
N GLY A 133 28.21 -12.24 -45.89
CA GLY A 133 29.36 -12.26 -44.98
C GLY A 133 29.28 -13.37 -43.94
N VAL A 134 30.19 -13.34 -42.97
CA VAL A 134 30.16 -14.24 -41.80
C VAL A 134 29.20 -13.67 -40.76
N ARG A 135 28.41 -14.55 -40.13
CA ARG A 135 27.47 -14.22 -39.06
C ARG A 135 28.20 -13.50 -37.92
N LYS A 136 27.59 -12.44 -37.37
CA LYS A 136 28.02 -11.85 -36.09
C LYS A 136 27.50 -12.68 -34.93
N TYR A 137 28.34 -12.92 -33.93
CA TYR A 137 28.05 -13.76 -32.78
C TYR A 137 27.75 -12.96 -31.50
N LEU A 138 27.35 -11.69 -31.62
CA LEU A 138 26.88 -10.92 -30.47
C LEU A 138 25.44 -11.33 -30.13
N LYS A 139 25.21 -11.82 -28.92
CA LYS A 139 23.88 -12.09 -28.38
C LYS A 139 23.58 -11.17 -27.21
N THR A 140 22.48 -10.44 -27.30
CA THR A 140 21.95 -9.61 -26.23
C THR A 140 21.34 -10.47 -25.13
N ILE A 141 21.65 -10.17 -23.87
CA ILE A 141 21.04 -10.76 -22.68
C ILE A 141 19.92 -9.83 -22.23
N PHE A 142 18.72 -10.39 -22.11
CA PHE A 142 17.53 -9.66 -21.66
C PHE A 142 17.08 -10.13 -20.29
N GLU A 143 16.71 -9.17 -19.44
CA GLU A 143 15.98 -9.41 -18.19
C GLU A 143 14.83 -8.40 -18.12
N ASN A 144 13.60 -8.88 -17.95
CA ASN A 144 12.39 -8.03 -17.90
C ASN A 144 12.32 -7.00 -19.05
N LEU A 145 12.67 -7.41 -20.27
CA LEU A 145 12.73 -6.59 -21.49
C LEU A 145 13.83 -5.51 -21.53
N LYS A 146 14.72 -5.45 -20.53
CA LYS A 146 15.92 -4.61 -20.53
C LYS A 146 17.13 -5.40 -21.00
N ILE A 147 17.98 -4.76 -21.80
CA ILE A 147 19.30 -5.30 -22.14
C ILE A 147 20.18 -5.16 -20.91
N ILE A 148 20.57 -6.29 -20.31
CA ILE A 148 21.44 -6.32 -19.12
C ILE A 148 22.88 -6.70 -19.46
N GLY A 149 23.15 -7.11 -20.70
CA GLY A 149 24.50 -7.41 -21.16
C GLY A 149 24.54 -8.06 -22.52
N TYR A 150 25.72 -8.55 -22.88
CA TYR A 150 25.98 -9.25 -24.12
C TYR A 150 26.84 -10.49 -23.84
N LYS A 151 26.65 -11.53 -24.63
CA LYS A 151 27.49 -12.73 -24.63
C LYS A 151 27.75 -13.21 -26.05
N ILE A 152 28.72 -14.08 -26.22
CA ILE A 152 28.92 -14.77 -27.49
C ILE A 152 27.76 -15.76 -27.72
N ASN A 153 27.18 -15.74 -28.92
CA ASN A 153 26.10 -16.62 -29.30
C ASN A 153 26.63 -18.05 -29.54
N THR A 154 26.47 -18.91 -28.54
CA THR A 154 26.85 -20.33 -28.59
C THR A 154 25.67 -21.29 -28.41
N ASP A 155 24.42 -20.82 -28.55
CA ASP A 155 23.22 -21.58 -28.16
C ASP A 155 23.04 -22.92 -28.93
N GLU A 156 23.65 -23.05 -30.11
CA GLU A 156 23.58 -24.25 -30.96
C GLU A 156 24.73 -25.24 -30.70
N VAL A 157 25.60 -24.97 -29.72
CA VAL A 157 26.87 -25.68 -29.50
C VAL A 157 27.01 -26.11 -28.04
N ASN A 158 27.22 -27.41 -27.81
CA ASN A 158 27.51 -27.92 -26.48
C ASN A 158 28.94 -27.58 -26.06
N GLY A 159 29.10 -26.80 -25.00
CA GLY A 159 30.41 -26.46 -24.44
C GLY A 159 30.97 -27.55 -23.52
N ILE A 160 32.29 -27.72 -23.53
CA ILE A 160 33.04 -28.61 -22.63
C ILE A 160 33.55 -27.78 -21.46
N VAL A 161 33.22 -28.16 -20.22
CA VAL A 161 33.75 -27.52 -19.01
C VAL A 161 35.15 -28.08 -18.74
N GLU A 162 36.14 -27.20 -18.67
CA GLU A 162 37.50 -27.52 -18.27
C GLU A 162 37.72 -26.99 -16.85
N LEU A 163 38.05 -27.91 -15.94
CA LEU A 163 38.31 -27.58 -14.55
C LEU A 163 39.61 -26.78 -14.45
N HIS A 164 39.53 -25.58 -13.91
CA HIS A 164 40.67 -24.69 -13.76
C HIS A 164 40.96 -24.46 -12.28
N ASN A 165 41.89 -25.23 -11.69
CA ASN A 165 42.16 -25.15 -10.25
C ASN A 165 43.14 -24.00 -9.93
N GLU A 166 42.61 -22.79 -9.74
CA GLU A 166 43.34 -21.64 -9.19
C GLU A 166 43.19 -21.49 -7.66
N SER A 167 42.65 -22.50 -6.97
CA SER A 167 42.33 -22.44 -5.53
C SER A 167 43.56 -22.23 -4.64
N ALA A 168 44.75 -22.56 -5.12
CA ALA A 168 46.03 -22.41 -4.40
C ALA A 168 46.74 -21.06 -4.64
N LEU A 169 46.16 -20.17 -5.46
CA LEU A 169 46.67 -18.82 -5.68
C LEU A 169 46.03 -17.83 -4.71
N PRO A 170 46.60 -16.61 -4.51
CA PRO A 170 45.96 -15.55 -3.73
C PRO A 170 44.50 -15.30 -4.11
N SER A 171 44.21 -15.34 -5.42
CA SER A 171 42.86 -15.25 -5.99
C SER A 171 41.91 -16.32 -5.47
N GLY A 172 42.38 -17.56 -5.37
CA GLY A 172 41.63 -18.70 -4.84
C GLY A 172 41.36 -18.58 -3.34
N TYR A 173 42.36 -18.20 -2.55
CA TYR A 173 42.18 -18.00 -1.11
C TYR A 173 41.21 -16.86 -0.78
N PHE A 174 41.34 -15.74 -1.50
CA PHE A 174 40.41 -14.63 -1.36
C PHE A 174 38.99 -15.04 -1.73
N TYR A 175 38.80 -15.71 -2.88
CA TYR A 175 37.49 -16.21 -3.31
C TYR A 175 36.85 -17.16 -2.28
N LYS A 176 37.64 -18.12 -1.79
CA LYS A 176 37.18 -19.11 -0.83
C LYS A 176 36.70 -18.45 0.45
N LYS A 177 37.52 -17.58 1.06
CA LYS A 177 37.19 -16.92 2.33
C LYS A 177 36.01 -15.94 2.24
N ASN A 178 35.83 -15.31 1.09
CA ASN A 178 34.83 -14.26 0.87
C ASN A 178 33.54 -14.71 0.18
N PHE A 179 33.46 -15.98 -0.23
CA PHE A 179 32.29 -16.53 -0.91
C PHE A 179 32.24 -18.05 -0.83
N GLY A 180 33.30 -18.72 -1.29
CA GLY A 180 33.30 -20.17 -1.49
C GLY A 180 33.04 -21.01 -0.23
N ASP A 181 33.51 -20.56 0.94
CA ASP A 181 33.38 -21.30 2.21
C ASP A 181 31.95 -21.35 2.75
N PHE A 182 31.10 -20.40 2.38
CA PHE A 182 29.75 -20.29 2.93
C PHE A 182 28.63 -20.28 1.88
N VAL A 183 28.93 -20.14 0.58
CA VAL A 183 27.89 -20.11 -0.48
C VAL A 183 26.98 -21.33 -0.48
N ASN A 184 27.52 -22.52 -0.16
CA ASN A 184 26.73 -23.75 -0.13
C ASN A 184 25.73 -23.80 1.03
N SER A 185 25.92 -22.97 2.07
CA SER A 185 24.96 -22.80 3.16
C SER A 185 23.81 -21.85 2.83
N TRP A 186 23.90 -21.09 1.72
CA TRP A 186 22.90 -20.11 1.35
C TRP A 186 21.63 -20.76 0.78
N LEU A 187 20.48 -20.35 1.33
CA LEU A 187 19.13 -20.78 0.93
C LEU A 187 18.58 -19.93 -0.24
N ILE A 188 19.41 -19.68 -1.26
CA ILE A 188 19.05 -18.94 -2.48
C ILE A 188 19.16 -19.83 -3.71
N SER A 189 18.53 -19.44 -4.83
CA SER A 189 18.54 -20.23 -6.06
C SER A 189 19.93 -20.32 -6.70
N ASP A 190 20.17 -21.37 -7.47
CA ASP A 190 21.45 -21.56 -8.19
C ASP A 190 21.71 -20.46 -9.22
N LEU A 191 20.65 -19.88 -9.79
CA LEU A 191 20.76 -18.70 -10.64
C LEU A 191 21.35 -17.52 -9.87
N GLN A 192 20.82 -17.24 -8.67
CA GLN A 192 21.35 -16.17 -7.83
C GLN A 192 22.78 -16.49 -7.37
N LYS A 193 23.09 -17.73 -6.97
CA LYS A 193 24.46 -18.14 -6.63
C LYS A 193 25.42 -17.94 -7.80
N SER A 194 24.97 -18.20 -9.03
CA SER A 194 25.73 -17.93 -10.25
C SER A 194 26.00 -16.44 -10.43
N ASP A 195 25.03 -15.56 -10.16
CA ASP A 195 25.23 -14.11 -10.23
C ASP A 195 26.24 -13.61 -9.19
N PHE A 196 26.15 -14.10 -7.95
CA PHE A 196 27.16 -13.81 -6.91
C PHE A 196 28.53 -14.35 -7.30
N LYS A 197 28.61 -15.58 -7.82
CA LYS A 197 29.87 -16.18 -8.30
C LYS A 197 30.48 -15.37 -9.42
N LYS A 198 29.67 -14.86 -10.35
CA LYS A 198 30.11 -13.95 -11.42
C LYS A 198 30.71 -12.69 -10.84
N LEU A 199 30.01 -12.02 -9.95
CA LEU A 199 30.46 -10.77 -9.35
C LEU A 199 31.73 -10.96 -8.50
N MET A 200 31.79 -12.02 -7.69
CA MET A 200 32.98 -12.39 -6.91
C MET A 200 34.18 -12.67 -7.81
N THR A 201 33.98 -13.36 -8.94
CA THR A 201 35.03 -13.61 -9.92
C THR A 201 35.54 -12.30 -10.54
N LEU A 202 34.64 -11.38 -10.88
CA LEU A 202 35.01 -10.05 -11.39
C LEU A 202 35.78 -9.21 -10.36
N ILE A 203 35.42 -9.30 -9.08
CA ILE A 203 36.18 -8.68 -7.97
C ILE A 203 37.61 -9.23 -7.95
N VAL A 204 37.77 -10.55 -7.97
CA VAL A 204 39.09 -11.19 -7.95
C VAL A 204 39.93 -10.78 -9.16
N PHE A 205 39.34 -10.74 -10.36
CA PHE A 205 40.03 -10.27 -11.56
C PHE A 205 40.45 -8.81 -11.45
N LYS A 206 39.58 -7.93 -10.94
CA LYS A 206 39.92 -6.51 -10.76
C LYS A 206 41.02 -6.30 -9.72
N ILE A 207 41.01 -7.06 -8.62
CA ILE A 207 42.11 -7.06 -7.63
C ILE A 207 43.44 -7.44 -8.30
N LYS A 208 43.42 -8.48 -9.14
CA LYS A 208 44.61 -8.94 -9.88
C LYS A 208 45.13 -7.87 -10.84
N GLU A 209 44.23 -7.19 -11.56
CA GLU A 209 44.58 -6.06 -12.43
C GLU A 209 45.17 -4.88 -11.64
N ILE A 210 44.57 -4.51 -10.50
CA ILE A 210 45.09 -3.43 -9.64
C ILE A 210 46.50 -3.76 -9.15
N ASN A 211 46.75 -4.98 -8.67
CA ASN A 211 48.07 -5.34 -8.18
C ASN A 211 49.12 -5.42 -9.31
N LYS A 212 48.71 -5.79 -10.53
CA LYS A 212 49.60 -5.85 -11.69
C LYS A 212 49.92 -4.46 -12.25
N ASP A 213 48.91 -3.62 -12.44
CA ASP A 213 49.03 -2.41 -13.27
C ASP A 213 49.10 -1.13 -12.42
N ILE A 214 48.45 -1.09 -11.25
CA ILE A 214 48.29 0.13 -10.46
C ILE A 214 49.25 0.21 -9.28
N ILE A 215 49.39 -0.86 -8.48
CA ILE A 215 50.29 -0.88 -7.31
C ILE A 215 51.74 -0.52 -7.70
N PRO A 216 52.33 -1.03 -8.79
CA PRO A 216 53.68 -0.66 -9.21
C PRO A 216 53.84 0.83 -9.53
N ILE A 217 52.84 1.45 -10.16
CA ILE A 217 52.85 2.89 -10.45
C ILE A 217 52.85 3.69 -9.14
N ILE A 218 51.98 3.33 -8.20
CA ILE A 218 51.84 4.07 -6.95
C ILE A 218 53.06 3.88 -6.04
N ALA A 219 53.56 2.64 -5.95
CA ALA A 219 54.73 2.26 -5.16
C ALA A 219 56.06 2.72 -5.77
N THR A 220 56.05 3.40 -6.91
CA THR A 220 57.27 4.03 -7.47
C THR A 220 57.90 4.96 -6.43
N ASN A 221 59.23 4.84 -6.23
CA ASN A 221 60.00 5.53 -5.20
C ASN A 221 59.73 5.09 -3.74
N THR A 222 59.13 3.93 -3.52
CA THR A 222 58.99 3.28 -2.20
C THR A 222 59.84 2.01 -2.11
N ASN A 223 60.01 1.46 -0.90
CA ASN A 223 60.66 0.17 -0.65
C ASN A 223 59.66 -0.98 -0.46
N LEU A 224 58.37 -0.78 -0.76
CA LEU A 224 57.31 -1.75 -0.51
C LEU A 224 57.66 -3.16 -1.05
N PHE A 225 57.98 -3.28 -2.34
CA PHE A 225 58.27 -4.57 -2.98
C PHE A 225 59.52 -5.27 -2.42
N ASN A 226 60.48 -4.50 -1.90
CA ASN A 226 61.70 -5.04 -1.31
C ASN A 226 61.47 -5.57 0.11
N ARG A 227 60.45 -5.06 0.81
CA ARG A 227 60.22 -5.35 2.24
C ARG A 227 59.00 -6.23 2.51
N GLU A 228 57.99 -6.22 1.65
CA GLU A 228 56.70 -6.89 1.89
C GLU A 228 56.82 -8.39 2.12
N THR A 229 57.74 -9.07 1.44
CA THR A 229 57.97 -10.51 1.62
C THR A 229 58.60 -10.80 2.98
N ASP A 230 59.52 -9.95 3.43
CA ASP A 230 60.17 -10.11 4.73
C ASP A 230 59.24 -9.74 5.89
N VAL A 231 58.43 -8.69 5.74
CA VAL A 231 57.40 -8.34 6.73
C VAL A 231 56.35 -9.44 6.83
N SER A 232 55.86 -9.97 5.70
CA SER A 232 54.90 -11.08 5.73
C SER A 232 55.50 -12.34 6.35
N ASN A 233 56.77 -12.65 6.10
CA ASN A 233 57.47 -13.77 6.73
C ASN A 233 57.78 -13.56 8.22
N GLY A 234 57.57 -12.35 8.77
CA GLY A 234 57.95 -12.00 10.14
C GLY A 234 59.45 -11.74 10.33
N ASN A 235 60.21 -11.60 9.24
CA ASN A 235 61.64 -11.29 9.26
C ASN A 235 61.91 -9.80 9.53
N LEU A 236 60.95 -8.93 9.19
CA LEU A 236 60.97 -7.49 9.47
C LEU A 236 59.72 -7.11 10.28
N ASP A 237 59.88 -6.18 11.23
CA ASP A 237 58.76 -5.63 12.00
C ASP A 237 57.86 -4.78 11.08
N TYR A 238 56.56 -5.09 11.07
CA TYR A 238 55.53 -4.30 10.38
C TYR A 238 55.60 -2.82 10.76
N ASN A 239 55.91 -2.50 12.01
CA ASN A 239 56.02 -1.11 12.45
C ASN A 239 57.16 -0.34 11.76
N GLY A 240 58.13 -1.04 11.16
CA GLY A 240 59.24 -0.47 10.39
C GLY A 240 58.88 -0.04 8.97
N LEU A 241 57.66 -0.30 8.50
CA LEU A 241 57.14 0.25 7.25
C LEU A 241 56.64 1.70 7.46
N PRO A 242 56.93 2.65 6.53
CA PRO A 242 56.24 3.94 6.46
C PRO A 242 54.72 3.77 6.32
N ASP A 243 53.95 4.76 6.75
CA ASP A 243 52.48 4.73 6.73
C ASP A 243 51.90 4.42 5.33
N PHE A 244 52.52 4.97 4.29
CA PHE A 244 52.16 4.71 2.91
C PHE A 244 52.43 3.25 2.49
N GLU A 245 53.52 2.63 2.95
CA GLU A 245 53.83 1.23 2.64
C GLU A 245 52.96 0.27 3.47
N LYS A 246 52.64 0.61 4.72
CA LYS A 246 51.70 -0.13 5.58
C LYS A 246 50.32 -0.25 4.93
N PHE A 247 49.80 0.86 4.39
CA PHE A 247 48.54 0.88 3.67
C PHE A 247 48.47 -0.21 2.58
N PHE A 248 49.50 -0.31 1.73
CA PHE A 248 49.50 -1.29 0.64
C PHE A 248 49.75 -2.72 1.11
N PHE A 249 50.57 -2.87 2.14
CA PHE A 249 50.76 -4.17 2.78
C PHE A 249 49.44 -4.69 3.34
N ASP A 250 48.69 -3.89 4.09
CA ASP A 250 47.40 -4.31 4.67
C ASP A 250 46.36 -4.58 3.58
N LEU A 251 46.34 -3.76 2.52
CA LEU A 251 45.48 -3.99 1.36
C LEU A 251 45.78 -5.34 0.68
N LYS A 252 47.05 -5.61 0.37
CA LYS A 252 47.47 -6.88 -0.26
C LYS A 252 47.24 -8.08 0.67
N ARG A 253 47.40 -7.91 1.99
CA ARG A 253 47.07 -8.92 2.99
C ARG A 253 45.58 -9.25 2.97
N SER A 254 44.70 -8.25 2.97
CA SER A 254 43.25 -8.43 2.90
C SER A 254 42.80 -9.15 1.61
N TRP A 255 43.58 -9.03 0.53
CA TRP A 255 43.38 -9.71 -0.74
C TRP A 255 44.02 -11.11 -0.82
N GLY A 256 44.57 -11.62 0.29
CA GLY A 256 45.15 -12.96 0.35
C GLY A 256 46.52 -13.10 -0.32
N TYR A 257 47.21 -12.02 -0.68
CA TYR A 257 48.53 -12.09 -1.35
C TYR A 257 49.67 -12.61 -0.48
N TYR A 258 49.47 -12.61 0.84
CA TYR A 258 50.46 -13.15 1.78
C TYR A 258 49.99 -14.43 2.45
N TYR A 259 48.86 -15.02 2.04
CA TYR A 259 48.31 -16.21 2.68
C TYR A 259 49.16 -17.46 2.44
N ASP A 260 49.36 -18.26 3.49
CA ASP A 260 50.03 -19.54 3.44
C ASP A 260 49.31 -20.52 4.40
N THR A 261 49.32 -21.82 4.13
CA THR A 261 48.72 -22.78 5.09
C THR A 261 49.49 -22.72 6.42
N PRO A 262 48.82 -22.60 7.58
CA PRO A 262 49.49 -22.53 8.87
C PRO A 262 50.41 -23.74 9.05
N LEU A 263 51.69 -23.49 9.36
CA LEU A 263 52.63 -24.55 9.74
C LEU A 263 52.51 -24.76 11.24
N GLU A 264 52.12 -25.97 11.66
CA GLU A 264 52.07 -26.32 13.09
C GLU A 264 53.39 -25.97 13.78
N GLY A 265 53.32 -25.12 14.81
CA GLY A 265 54.46 -24.75 15.66
C GLY A 265 55.22 -23.47 15.28
N TYR A 266 54.88 -22.80 14.16
CA TYR A 266 55.50 -21.54 13.76
C TYR A 266 54.45 -20.50 13.30
N PRO A 267 53.86 -19.72 14.23
CA PRO A 267 52.88 -18.71 13.88
C PRO A 267 53.53 -17.60 13.03
N ARG A 268 53.05 -17.42 11.81
CA ARG A 268 53.37 -16.33 10.89
C ARG A 268 52.15 -15.38 10.86
N PRO A 269 52.07 -14.40 11.78
CA PRO A 269 50.84 -13.64 12.06
C PRO A 269 50.29 -12.87 10.86
N TYR A 270 51.11 -12.61 9.84
CA TYR A 270 50.72 -11.92 8.61
C TYR A 270 50.45 -12.87 7.41
N LYS A 271 50.68 -14.17 7.55
CA LYS A 271 50.43 -15.20 6.51
C LYS A 271 49.38 -16.23 6.88
N ASP A 272 49.26 -16.56 8.16
CA ASP A 272 48.40 -17.65 8.61
C ASP A 272 46.91 -17.25 8.57
N ASP A 273 46.58 -15.95 8.59
CA ASP A 273 45.20 -15.46 8.54
C ASP A 273 45.05 -14.00 8.05
N PHE A 274 43.91 -13.69 7.43
CA PHE A 274 43.47 -12.35 7.01
C PHE A 274 41.95 -12.19 7.15
N ASP A 275 41.44 -11.01 7.49
CA ASP A 275 40.00 -10.82 7.69
C ASP A 275 39.21 -10.91 6.37
N ALA A 276 38.06 -11.59 6.42
CA ALA A 276 37.14 -11.62 5.27
C ALA A 276 36.51 -10.24 5.09
N ILE A 277 36.44 -9.78 3.84
CA ILE A 277 35.74 -8.55 3.45
C ILE A 277 34.22 -8.80 3.46
N PHE A 278 33.81 -10.00 3.07
CA PHE A 278 32.41 -10.42 3.04
C PHE A 278 32.14 -11.55 4.04
N SER A 279 30.88 -11.67 4.45
CA SER A 279 30.41 -12.71 5.37
C SER A 279 29.20 -13.44 4.78
N SER A 280 28.73 -14.47 5.49
CA SER A 280 27.51 -15.19 5.14
C SER A 280 26.24 -14.32 5.12
N PHE A 281 26.29 -13.10 5.69
CA PHE A 281 25.18 -12.13 5.70
C PHE A 281 25.31 -11.04 4.63
N SER A 282 26.41 -11.02 3.86
CA SER A 282 26.63 -10.02 2.82
C SER A 282 25.63 -10.18 1.66
N THR A 283 25.07 -9.06 1.21
CA THR A 283 24.09 -8.99 0.14
C THR A 283 24.76 -8.83 -1.23
N TYR A 284 24.03 -9.09 -2.33
CA TYR A 284 24.54 -8.89 -3.69
C TYR A 284 25.03 -7.44 -3.91
N ASN A 285 24.33 -6.49 -3.29
CA ASN A 285 24.68 -5.08 -3.38
C ASN A 285 26.04 -4.80 -2.73
N ASP A 286 26.40 -5.47 -1.63
CA ASP A 286 27.69 -5.29 -0.98
C ASP A 286 28.84 -5.71 -1.90
N TYR A 287 28.70 -6.86 -2.58
CA TYR A 287 29.65 -7.31 -3.59
C TYR A 287 29.74 -6.31 -4.76
N LEU A 288 28.60 -5.77 -5.21
CA LEU A 288 28.55 -4.87 -6.36
C LEU A 288 29.21 -3.52 -6.04
N LEU A 289 28.96 -3.00 -4.84
CA LEU A 289 29.58 -1.77 -4.34
C LEU A 289 31.09 -1.93 -4.23
N TYR A 290 31.57 -3.06 -3.72
CA TYR A 290 33.00 -3.34 -3.65
C TYR A 290 33.63 -3.45 -5.04
N TYR A 291 33.00 -4.18 -5.97
CA TYR A 291 33.46 -4.29 -7.35
C TYR A 291 33.57 -2.91 -8.03
N ASN A 292 32.53 -2.09 -7.92
CA ASN A 292 32.52 -0.73 -8.47
C ASN A 292 33.58 0.15 -7.81
N GLY A 293 33.82 -0.03 -6.50
CA GLY A 293 34.90 0.62 -5.78
C GLY A 293 36.27 0.30 -6.36
N LEU A 294 36.54 -0.97 -6.64
CA LEU A 294 37.78 -1.42 -7.29
C LEU A 294 37.90 -0.89 -8.72
N VAL A 295 36.83 -0.91 -9.51
CA VAL A 295 36.82 -0.37 -10.88
C VAL A 295 37.17 1.12 -10.87
N ASN A 296 36.51 1.91 -10.02
CA ASN A 296 36.76 3.34 -9.89
C ASN A 296 38.19 3.62 -9.38
N PHE A 297 38.68 2.84 -8.42
CA PHE A 297 40.06 2.93 -7.96
C PHE A 297 41.06 2.69 -9.10
N TYR A 298 40.87 1.59 -9.85
CA TYR A 298 41.70 1.26 -11.01
C TYR A 298 41.68 2.40 -12.03
N GLU A 299 40.49 2.82 -12.48
CA GLU A 299 40.33 3.84 -13.52
C GLU A 299 40.95 5.17 -13.13
N ARG A 300 40.70 5.65 -11.90
CA ARG A 300 41.24 6.94 -11.43
C ARG A 300 42.76 6.92 -11.28
N CYS A 301 43.33 5.82 -10.79
CA CYS A 301 44.79 5.69 -10.73
C CYS A 301 45.41 5.55 -12.11
N TYR A 302 44.76 4.82 -13.02
CA TYR A 302 45.25 4.57 -14.38
C TYR A 302 45.38 5.85 -15.20
N ILE A 303 44.44 6.79 -15.04
CA ILE A 303 44.41 8.07 -15.76
C ILE A 303 45.16 9.22 -15.03
N GLU A 304 45.81 8.98 -13.89
CA GLU A 304 46.50 10.03 -13.16
C GLU A 304 47.97 10.17 -13.62
N LYS A 305 48.21 11.15 -14.50
CA LYS A 305 49.48 11.42 -15.22
C LYS A 305 50.76 11.39 -14.36
N ASN A 306 50.70 11.88 -13.11
CA ASN A 306 51.89 12.10 -12.28
C ASN A 306 51.91 11.26 -10.99
N LEU A 307 51.04 10.25 -10.85
CA LEU A 307 50.90 9.53 -9.58
C LEU A 307 52.21 8.89 -9.11
N ALA A 308 53.02 8.39 -10.04
CA ALA A 308 54.34 7.80 -9.74
C ALA A 308 55.35 8.82 -9.15
N PHE A 309 55.25 10.10 -9.53
CA PHE A 309 56.21 11.16 -9.21
C PHE A 309 55.81 12.07 -8.03
N ARG A 310 54.60 11.90 -7.49
CA ARG A 310 54.15 12.63 -6.28
C ARG A 310 54.93 12.17 -5.03
N SER A 311 55.02 13.01 -4.00
CA SER A 311 55.51 12.57 -2.68
C SER A 311 54.54 11.58 -2.02
N GLU A 312 55.03 10.74 -1.10
CA GLU A 312 54.21 9.74 -0.40
C GLU A 312 52.93 10.35 0.24
N ASP A 313 53.06 11.47 0.95
CA ASP A 313 51.90 12.17 1.54
C ASP A 313 50.87 12.61 0.49
N LYS A 314 51.32 13.06 -0.68
CA LYS A 314 50.45 13.50 -1.79
C LYS A 314 49.83 12.33 -2.52
N LYS A 315 50.51 11.18 -2.56
CA LYS A 315 49.92 9.93 -3.04
C LYS A 315 48.86 9.44 -2.06
N LEU A 316 49.17 9.38 -0.76
CA LEU A 316 48.22 8.97 0.28
C LEU A 316 46.96 9.85 0.27
N GLN A 317 47.13 11.18 0.23
CA GLN A 317 46.01 12.12 0.15
C GLN A 317 45.13 11.85 -1.08
N PHE A 318 45.74 11.68 -2.26
CA PHE A 318 45.01 11.35 -3.49
C PHE A 318 44.27 10.02 -3.39
N LEU A 319 44.90 8.99 -2.81
CA LEU A 319 44.26 7.68 -2.62
C LEU A 319 43.05 7.80 -1.70
N LEU A 320 43.18 8.49 -0.57
CA LEU A 320 42.06 8.73 0.35
C LEU A 320 40.90 9.47 -0.35
N GLU A 321 41.21 10.44 -1.21
CA GLU A 321 40.20 11.20 -1.97
C GLU A 321 39.45 10.34 -3.01
N ILE A 322 40.06 9.28 -3.55
CA ILE A 322 39.42 8.42 -4.57
C ILE A 322 38.78 7.15 -4.00
N LEU A 323 39.18 6.71 -2.81
CA LEU A 323 38.70 5.46 -2.19
C LEU A 323 37.24 5.60 -1.71
N PRO A 324 36.33 4.69 -2.07
CA PRO A 324 34.96 4.73 -1.55
C PRO A 324 34.95 4.56 0.00
N PRO A 325 33.90 5.00 0.71
CA PRO A 325 33.81 4.86 2.17
C PRO A 325 34.08 3.44 2.69
N SER A 326 33.60 2.42 1.96
CA SER A 326 33.84 1.01 2.29
C SER A 326 35.32 0.62 2.21
N ALA A 327 36.10 1.23 1.32
CA ALA A 327 37.54 1.01 1.22
C ALA A 327 38.33 1.88 2.20
N LEU A 328 37.84 3.08 2.51
CA LEU A 328 38.39 3.93 3.58
C LEU A 328 38.24 3.27 4.96
N GLY A 329 37.16 2.52 5.20
CA GLY A 329 36.92 1.84 6.48
C GLY A 329 37.84 0.66 6.77
N ILE A 330 38.59 0.19 5.75
CA ILE A 330 39.65 -0.81 5.91
C ILE A 330 40.93 -0.17 6.50
N LEU A 331 41.05 1.15 6.40
CA LEU A 331 42.27 1.84 6.80
C LEU A 331 42.36 1.95 8.32
N PRO A 332 43.58 1.92 8.89
CA PRO A 332 43.79 2.22 10.29
C PRO A 332 43.09 3.51 10.70
N TYR A 333 42.29 3.43 11.76
CA TYR A 333 41.46 4.54 12.27
C TYR A 333 42.26 5.83 12.49
N SER A 334 43.52 5.73 12.91
CA SER A 334 44.43 6.86 13.08
C SER A 334 44.61 7.69 11.80
N TYR A 335 44.63 7.06 10.61
CA TYR A 335 44.76 7.79 9.35
C TYR A 335 43.50 8.58 9.01
N ILE A 336 42.33 8.00 9.26
CA ILE A 336 41.04 8.64 9.05
C ILE A 336 40.91 9.87 9.96
N ILE A 337 41.27 9.74 11.25
CA ILE A 337 41.23 10.85 12.22
C ILE A 337 42.26 11.94 11.90
N ASN A 338 43.46 11.57 11.47
CA ASN A 338 44.46 12.55 11.05
C ASN A 338 44.00 13.34 9.82
N ALA A 339 43.34 12.69 8.86
CA ALA A 339 42.75 13.34 7.69
C ALA A 339 41.63 14.31 8.09
N ILE A 340 40.69 13.88 8.95
CA ILE A 340 39.62 14.74 9.48
C ILE A 340 40.23 15.94 10.20
N THR A 341 41.19 15.71 11.11
CA THR A 341 41.86 16.78 11.87
C THR A 341 42.58 17.77 10.96
N GLY A 342 43.21 17.28 9.88
CA GLY A 342 43.83 18.14 8.87
C GLY A 342 42.82 19.05 8.16
N LEU A 343 41.63 18.54 7.86
CA LEU A 343 40.54 19.31 7.25
C LEU A 343 39.99 20.37 8.22
N LEU A 344 39.83 20.05 9.51
CA LEU A 344 39.31 21.00 10.51
C LEU A 344 40.22 22.21 10.77
N ARG A 345 41.47 22.19 10.31
CA ARG A 345 42.41 23.32 10.44
C ARG A 345 42.23 24.40 9.37
N ARG A 346 41.39 24.17 8.37
CA ARG A 346 41.14 25.09 7.26
C ARG A 346 39.64 25.27 7.02
N LYS A 347 39.29 26.34 6.29
CA LYS A 347 37.94 26.49 5.76
C LYS A 347 37.70 25.41 4.70
N LEU A 348 36.57 24.70 4.79
CA LEU A 348 36.24 23.62 3.87
C LEU A 348 35.54 24.17 2.61
N GLU A 349 36.17 23.98 1.46
CA GLU A 349 35.51 24.10 0.16
C GLU A 349 34.53 22.92 -0.07
N GLU A 350 33.67 23.00 -1.07
CA GLU A 350 32.62 21.99 -1.29
C GLU A 350 33.17 20.56 -1.45
N ASP A 351 34.27 20.39 -2.19
CA ASP A 351 34.94 19.09 -2.34
C ASP A 351 35.59 18.60 -1.05
N ASP A 352 36.08 19.51 -0.20
CA ASP A 352 36.64 19.19 1.11
C ASP A 352 35.54 18.74 2.08
N GLN A 353 34.36 19.39 2.05
CA GLN A 353 33.19 18.98 2.83
C GLN A 353 32.73 17.57 2.43
N ARG A 354 32.67 17.31 1.13
CA ARG A 354 32.33 15.99 0.55
C ARG A 354 33.32 14.91 0.98
N PHE A 355 34.61 15.22 0.95
CA PHE A 355 35.66 14.32 1.41
C PHE A 355 35.57 14.06 2.92
N LEU A 356 35.33 15.10 3.73
CA LEU A 356 35.14 14.98 5.17
C LEU A 356 33.97 14.03 5.51
N VAL A 357 32.82 14.21 4.87
CA VAL A 357 31.65 13.32 5.08
C VAL A 357 31.98 11.86 4.75
N ARG A 358 32.74 11.60 3.68
CA ARG A 358 33.17 10.24 3.30
C ARG A 358 34.12 9.62 4.34
N LEU A 359 35.00 10.42 4.93
CA LEU A 359 35.86 9.97 6.02
C LEU A 359 35.01 9.60 7.24
N VAL A 360 34.02 10.43 7.61
CA VAL A 360 33.12 10.11 8.75
C VAL A 360 32.30 8.84 8.49
N LEU A 361 31.75 8.68 7.28
CA LEU A 361 30.99 7.48 6.89
C LEU A 361 31.83 6.20 6.86
N SER A 362 33.15 6.32 6.73
CA SER A 362 34.05 5.17 6.69
C SER A 362 34.39 4.59 8.07
N ILE A 363 34.04 5.30 9.15
CA ILE A 363 34.35 4.86 10.51
C ILE A 363 33.49 3.64 10.87
N THR A 364 34.16 2.55 11.25
CA THR A 364 33.48 1.30 11.59
C THR A 364 32.93 1.33 13.02
N ALA A 365 31.93 0.49 13.29
CA ALA A 365 31.31 0.34 14.62
C ALA A 365 32.31 0.13 15.77
N SER A 366 33.45 -0.53 15.48
CA SER A 366 34.50 -0.78 16.49
C SER A 366 35.15 0.49 17.05
N TYR A 367 35.16 1.58 16.28
CA TYR A 367 35.72 2.88 16.69
C TYR A 367 34.65 3.91 17.07
N ALA A 368 33.39 3.49 17.22
CA ALA A 368 32.27 4.40 17.49
C ALA A 368 32.49 5.24 18.75
N ASN A 369 32.95 4.62 19.85
CA ASN A 369 33.20 5.34 21.10
C ASN A 369 34.29 6.39 20.95
N ASP A 370 35.43 6.01 20.37
CA ASP A 370 36.58 6.89 20.19
C ASP A 370 36.24 8.08 19.29
N PHE A 371 35.45 7.86 18.25
CA PHE A 371 35.09 8.94 17.33
C PHE A 371 34.07 9.90 17.93
N LEU A 372 33.06 9.38 18.64
CA LEU A 372 32.09 10.24 19.33
C LEU A 372 32.77 11.04 20.44
N ASP A 373 33.76 10.48 21.13
CA ASP A 373 34.60 11.23 22.07
C ASP A 373 35.40 12.33 21.36
N PHE A 374 36.06 12.02 20.24
CA PHE A 374 36.77 13.00 19.41
C PHE A 374 35.86 14.16 18.98
N LEU A 375 34.58 13.89 18.68
CA LEU A 375 33.62 14.93 18.31
C LEU A 375 33.29 15.89 19.47
N LEU A 376 33.44 15.46 20.73
CA LEU A 376 33.23 16.30 21.92
C LEU A 376 34.47 17.13 22.28
N GLU A 377 35.65 16.81 21.74
CA GLU A 377 36.87 17.55 21.98
C GLU A 377 36.82 18.96 21.37
N LYS A 378 37.51 19.90 22.01
CA LYS A 378 37.65 21.27 21.51
C LYS A 378 38.99 21.45 20.81
N GLY A 379 39.14 20.89 19.61
CA GLY A 379 40.38 20.96 18.84
C GLY A 379 40.86 22.39 18.56
N ASN A 380 39.94 23.36 18.50
CA ASN A 380 40.22 24.79 18.32
C ASN A 380 40.16 25.62 19.63
N GLY A 381 39.93 24.97 20.78
CA GLY A 381 39.82 25.61 22.10
C GLY A 381 38.50 26.34 22.40
N ALA A 382 37.62 26.55 21.42
CA ALA A 382 36.37 27.30 21.57
C ALA A 382 35.13 26.41 21.38
N GLN A 383 35.00 25.80 20.21
CA GLN A 383 33.91 24.92 19.78
C GLN A 383 34.36 23.46 19.84
N THR A 384 33.39 22.56 19.98
CA THR A 384 33.61 21.13 19.81
C THR A 384 33.91 20.81 18.34
N ASN A 385 34.59 19.68 18.08
CA ASN A 385 34.81 19.19 16.72
C ASN A 385 33.47 18.90 16.03
N PHE A 386 32.44 18.47 16.77
CA PHE A 386 31.06 18.35 16.28
C PHE A 386 30.52 19.67 15.74
N GLU A 387 30.55 20.74 16.54
CA GLU A 387 30.11 22.09 16.12
C GLU A 387 30.89 22.57 14.91
N THR A 388 32.22 22.44 14.96
CA THR A 388 33.12 22.88 13.89
C THR A 388 32.77 22.19 12.57
N ILE A 389 32.51 20.88 12.59
CA ILE A 389 32.08 20.13 11.41
C ILE A 389 30.67 20.57 10.99
N TYR A 390 29.70 20.52 11.91
CA TYR A 390 28.29 20.77 11.62
C TYR A 390 28.07 22.15 10.99
N GLU A 391 28.76 23.18 11.49
CA GLU A 391 28.71 24.55 10.96
C GLU A 391 29.49 24.71 9.64
N SER A 392 30.58 23.96 9.45
CA SER A 392 31.38 24.01 8.21
C SER A 392 30.71 23.33 7.02
N LEU A 393 29.75 22.43 7.27
CA LEU A 393 28.96 21.78 6.24
C LEU A 393 27.81 22.71 5.81
N THR A 394 27.84 23.14 4.55
CA THR A 394 26.79 23.97 3.95
C THR A 394 25.76 23.11 3.23
N ASP A 395 24.54 23.65 3.07
CA ASP A 395 23.50 23.11 2.20
C ASP A 395 23.81 23.34 0.70
N GLY A 396 25.07 23.11 0.33
CA GLY A 396 25.59 23.24 -1.02
C GLY A 396 25.11 22.09 -1.90
N ARG A 397 24.61 22.46 -3.08
CA ARG A 397 24.04 21.57 -4.11
C ARG A 397 25.05 20.52 -4.57
N LEU A 398 24.87 19.29 -4.11
CA LEU A 398 25.59 18.14 -4.63
C LEU A 398 24.99 17.67 -5.96
N GLU A 399 25.53 18.18 -7.07
CA GLU A 399 25.46 17.46 -8.35
C GLU A 399 26.61 16.44 -8.45
N ARG A 400 26.22 15.20 -8.79
CA ARG A 400 27.04 14.05 -9.24
C ARG A 400 27.76 13.23 -8.17
N TYR A 401 27.00 12.31 -7.57
CA TYR A 401 27.49 10.99 -7.17
C TYR A 401 26.70 9.91 -7.91
N THR A 402 27.39 8.97 -8.56
CA THR A 402 26.77 7.84 -9.27
C THR A 402 26.40 6.66 -8.36
N PHE A 403 26.72 6.73 -7.05
CA PHE A 403 26.26 5.75 -6.06
C PHE A 403 24.90 6.08 -5.43
N VAL A 404 24.39 7.30 -5.68
CA VAL A 404 22.99 7.70 -5.44
C VAL A 404 22.54 8.39 -6.72
N ASN A 405 22.15 7.60 -7.72
CA ASN A 405 21.57 8.19 -8.93
C ASN A 405 20.48 7.28 -9.52
N TRP A 406 19.32 7.30 -8.87
CA TRP A 406 18.08 7.31 -9.61
C TRP A 406 17.02 8.14 -8.87
N PHE A 407 16.91 9.39 -9.31
CA PHE A 407 15.92 10.43 -9.00
C PHE A 407 16.29 11.51 -7.95
N VAL A 408 16.40 12.74 -8.49
CA VAL A 408 16.37 14.09 -7.86
C VAL A 408 17.74 14.74 -7.59
N ASN A 409 17.98 15.84 -8.31
CA ASN A 409 19.02 16.84 -8.01
C ASN A 409 18.67 17.55 -6.69
N GLU A 410 19.66 17.84 -5.84
CA GLU A 410 19.61 18.68 -4.62
C GLU A 410 19.58 17.92 -3.26
N GLN A 411 20.73 17.42 -2.78
CA GLN A 411 20.93 16.91 -1.41
C GLN A 411 22.12 17.59 -0.71
N THR A 412 22.14 17.68 0.64
CA THR A 412 23.12 18.50 1.41
C THR A 412 24.11 17.67 2.26
N ASN A 413 25.35 18.17 2.45
CA ASN A 413 26.44 17.47 3.17
C ASN A 413 26.12 17.24 4.67
N ARG A 414 25.37 18.15 5.29
CA ARG A 414 25.02 18.10 6.73
C ARG A 414 24.15 16.89 7.08
N LYS A 415 23.26 16.47 6.16
CA LYS A 415 22.41 15.27 6.31
C LYS A 415 23.23 13.99 6.43
N TYR A 416 24.22 13.82 5.57
CA TYR A 416 25.09 12.64 5.58
C TYR A 416 25.96 12.57 6.83
N PHE A 417 26.45 13.71 7.32
CA PHE A 417 27.16 13.77 8.59
C PHE A 417 26.29 13.37 9.78
N ALA A 418 25.07 13.93 9.90
CA ALA A 418 24.14 13.58 10.98
C ALA A 418 23.79 12.08 10.97
N PHE A 419 23.59 11.50 9.77
CA PHE A 419 23.38 10.06 9.60
C PHE A 419 24.57 9.23 10.08
N ALA A 420 25.79 9.57 9.65
CA ALA A 420 26.99 8.82 10.04
C ALA A 420 27.20 8.84 11.56
N VAL A 421 27.00 9.98 12.20
CA VAL A 421 27.10 10.12 13.67
C VAL A 421 26.01 9.30 14.37
N PHE A 422 24.80 9.24 13.83
CA PHE A 422 23.71 8.43 14.37
C PHE A 422 24.02 6.93 14.29
N GLU A 423 24.57 6.45 13.17
CA GLU A 423 24.95 5.05 13.01
C GLU A 423 25.99 4.61 14.04
N LEU A 424 27.00 5.44 14.30
CA LEU A 424 27.99 5.21 15.35
C LEU A 424 27.37 5.29 16.76
N TRP A 425 26.45 6.25 16.99
CA TRP A 425 25.77 6.40 18.26
C TRP A 425 25.03 5.13 18.70
N LYS A 426 24.35 4.43 17.77
CA LYS A 426 23.56 3.21 18.08
C LYS A 426 24.36 2.12 18.78
N VAL A 427 25.65 2.01 18.47
CA VAL A 427 26.56 0.98 19.00
C VAL A 427 27.58 1.55 19.99
N SER A 428 27.33 2.75 20.52
CA SER A 428 28.24 3.45 21.42
C SER A 428 27.80 3.40 22.89
N LYS A 429 28.74 3.71 23.79
CA LYS A 429 28.53 3.91 25.23
C LYS A 429 27.55 5.05 25.57
N TYR A 430 27.22 5.90 24.61
CA TYR A 430 26.26 7.00 24.80
C TYR A 430 24.81 6.56 24.58
N ASN A 431 24.59 5.46 23.88
CA ASN A 431 23.26 4.90 23.71
C ASN A 431 22.91 4.02 24.93
N LEU A 432 21.99 4.48 25.77
CA LEU A 432 21.53 3.75 26.95
C LEU A 432 20.93 2.37 26.61
N GLY A 433 20.42 2.19 25.38
CA GLY A 433 19.88 0.92 24.90
C GLY A 433 20.93 -0.06 24.34
N HIS A 434 22.19 0.36 24.20
CA HIS A 434 23.26 -0.50 23.71
C HIS A 434 23.95 -1.24 24.87
N ILE A 435 24.02 -2.56 24.78
CA ILE A 435 24.74 -3.41 25.74
C ILE A 435 25.84 -4.16 24.97
N PRO A 436 27.13 -3.88 25.23
CA PRO A 436 28.20 -4.59 24.56
C PRO A 436 28.19 -6.10 24.88
N PRO A 437 28.60 -6.97 23.94
CA PRO A 437 28.71 -8.40 24.18
C PRO A 437 29.58 -8.70 25.42
N GLY A 438 29.08 -9.55 26.32
CA GLY A 438 29.80 -9.95 27.54
C GLY A 438 29.65 -9.01 28.74
N VAL A 439 28.94 -7.88 28.60
CA VAL A 439 28.66 -6.97 29.72
C VAL A 439 27.37 -7.38 30.43
N THR A 440 27.42 -7.45 31.77
CA THR A 440 26.22 -7.66 32.60
C THR A 440 25.62 -6.31 33.00
N PRO A 441 24.36 -6.02 32.64
CA PRO A 441 23.72 -4.73 32.91
C PRO A 441 23.52 -4.44 34.42
N ILE A 442 23.40 -3.16 34.80
CA ILE A 442 23.22 -2.76 36.22
C ILE A 442 21.93 -3.34 36.82
N GLY A 443 22.08 -3.91 38.03
CA GLY A 443 20.99 -4.28 38.93
C GLY A 443 20.49 -3.13 39.81
N ALA A 444 19.17 -2.93 39.82
CA ALA A 444 18.36 -2.21 40.82
C ALA A 444 18.91 -0.87 41.38
N THR A 445 19.17 0.12 40.52
CA THR A 445 19.06 1.54 40.89
C THR A 445 17.91 2.20 40.11
N ALA A 446 17.37 3.30 40.63
CA ALA A 446 16.08 3.85 40.20
C ALA A 446 16.05 4.47 38.79
N ASN A 447 17.21 4.85 38.22
CA ASN A 447 17.26 5.65 36.98
C ASN A 447 18.00 4.98 35.80
N PHE A 448 18.80 3.94 36.04
CA PHE A 448 19.68 3.30 35.03
C PHE A 448 19.64 1.78 35.14
N GLN A 449 18.43 1.24 35.16
CA GLN A 449 18.26 -0.19 35.28
C GLN A 449 18.52 -0.83 33.91
N GLY A 450 19.20 -1.99 33.86
CA GLY A 450 19.50 -2.76 32.63
C GLY A 450 20.11 -2.00 31.45
N VAL A 451 20.82 -0.92 31.74
CA VAL A 451 21.76 -0.27 30.82
C VAL A 451 23.17 -0.78 31.13
N ASP A 452 24.10 -0.55 30.20
CA ASP A 452 25.52 -0.84 30.40
C ASP A 452 26.06 -0.10 31.65
N PRO A 453 26.64 -0.79 32.67
CA PRO A 453 27.28 -0.14 33.82
C PRO A 453 28.39 0.85 33.46
N ASN A 454 29.01 0.64 32.31
CA ASN A 454 30.08 1.50 31.79
C ASN A 454 29.55 2.54 30.79
N GLY A 455 28.23 2.63 30.60
CA GLY A 455 27.60 3.63 29.75
C GLY A 455 27.89 5.05 30.23
N TYR A 456 28.05 5.99 29.31
CA TYR A 456 28.49 7.36 29.62
C TYR A 456 27.56 8.07 30.62
N PHE A 457 26.24 8.00 30.40
CA PHE A 457 25.25 8.69 31.25
C PHE A 457 25.02 8.01 32.61
N VAL A 458 25.47 6.77 32.77
CA VAL A 458 25.51 6.09 34.07
C VAL A 458 26.65 6.66 34.91
N LEU A 459 27.83 6.76 34.30
CA LEU A 459 29.03 7.30 34.95
C LEU A 459 28.94 8.82 35.17
N ASN A 460 28.15 9.51 34.34
CA ASN A 460 27.94 10.96 34.36
C ASN A 460 26.46 11.31 34.51
N GLU A 461 25.78 10.80 35.54
CA GLU A 461 24.33 11.03 35.78
C GLU A 461 23.97 12.52 35.83
N ASN A 462 24.89 13.37 36.29
CA ASN A 462 24.71 14.82 36.34
C ASN A 462 24.56 15.49 34.96
N GLU A 463 25.00 14.82 33.89
CA GLU A 463 24.83 15.30 32.50
C GLU A 463 23.56 14.75 31.83
N PHE A 464 22.83 13.85 32.50
CA PHE A 464 21.59 13.28 31.99
C PHE A 464 20.37 14.10 32.45
N ASN A 465 19.67 14.71 31.49
CA ASN A 465 18.43 15.41 31.78
C ASN A 465 17.24 14.44 31.82
N LYS A 466 16.63 14.27 33.00
CA LYS A 466 15.53 13.32 33.24
C LYS A 466 14.21 13.71 32.56
N ASN A 467 14.04 14.99 32.18
CA ASN A 467 12.86 15.47 31.48
C ASN A 467 13.08 15.38 29.96
N ASN A 468 13.27 14.17 29.43
CA ASN A 468 13.63 13.96 28.02
C ASN A 468 12.44 13.60 27.11
N TYR A 469 11.20 13.86 27.54
CA TYR A 469 9.99 13.58 26.78
C TYR A 469 9.32 14.85 26.25
N LEU A 470 9.38 15.04 24.93
CA LEU A 470 8.80 16.17 24.20
C LEU A 470 7.39 15.84 23.73
N THR A 471 6.38 16.56 24.20
CA THR A 471 4.99 16.36 23.76
C THR A 471 4.53 17.53 22.90
N PHE A 472 4.33 17.24 21.62
CA PHE A 472 3.72 18.13 20.65
C PHE A 472 2.21 17.96 20.72
N SER A 473 1.48 19.07 20.64
CA SER A 473 0.01 19.05 20.69
C SER A 473 -0.57 20.24 19.96
N SER A 474 -1.57 19.99 19.13
CA SER A 474 -2.45 21.01 18.55
C SER A 474 -3.86 20.81 19.12
N SER A 475 -4.48 21.89 19.56
CA SER A 475 -5.90 21.90 19.93
C SER A 475 -6.58 23.07 19.25
N GLU A 476 -7.58 22.78 18.43
CA GLU A 476 -8.43 23.78 17.79
C GLU A 476 -9.82 23.76 18.40
N SER A 477 -10.27 24.94 18.83
CA SER A 477 -11.66 25.22 19.16
C SER A 477 -12.14 26.39 18.30
N SER A 478 -13.45 26.62 18.24
CA SER A 478 -14.06 27.65 17.39
C SER A 478 -13.53 29.08 17.62
N PHE A 479 -12.89 29.35 18.76
CA PHE A 479 -12.43 30.68 19.17
C PHE A 479 -10.94 30.77 19.57
N LEU A 480 -10.29 29.62 19.85
CA LEU A 480 -8.91 29.53 20.33
C LEU A 480 -8.19 28.37 19.62
N SER A 481 -7.05 28.66 19.01
CA SER A 481 -6.06 27.64 18.63
C SER A 481 -4.90 27.69 19.62
N LYS A 482 -4.44 26.51 20.05
CA LYS A 482 -3.25 26.37 20.88
C LYS A 482 -2.35 25.33 20.26
N GLN A 483 -1.11 25.70 19.97
CA GLN A 483 -0.09 24.78 19.47
C GLN A 483 1.11 24.78 20.41
N VAL A 484 1.68 23.59 20.60
CA VAL A 484 2.90 23.35 21.37
C VAL A 484 3.92 22.70 20.45
N PHE A 485 5.05 23.38 20.25
CA PHE A 485 6.20 22.87 19.51
C PHE A 485 7.50 23.19 20.25
N PHE A 486 8.63 22.76 19.71
CA PHE A 486 9.93 22.89 20.35
C PHE A 486 10.96 23.44 19.36
N GLU A 487 11.84 24.31 19.84
CA GLU A 487 12.97 24.86 19.09
C GLU A 487 14.28 24.48 19.78
N SER A 488 15.35 24.28 19.02
CA SER A 488 16.61 23.79 19.57
C SER A 488 17.83 24.60 19.12
N THR A 489 18.87 24.62 19.96
CA THR A 489 20.15 25.30 19.66
C THR A 489 21.33 24.49 20.19
N ILE A 490 22.40 24.39 19.40
CA ILE A 490 23.66 23.75 19.83
C ILE A 490 24.44 24.71 20.75
N ASN A 491 25.01 24.17 21.82
CA ASN A 491 25.90 24.88 22.74
C ASN A 491 26.93 23.91 23.33
N GLY A 492 28.12 23.85 22.71
CA GLY A 492 29.16 22.93 23.08
C GLY A 492 28.69 21.48 22.93
N LYS A 493 28.88 20.71 24.01
CA LYS A 493 28.41 19.32 24.10
C LYS A 493 26.91 19.17 24.38
N ASN A 494 26.13 20.26 24.38
CA ASN A 494 24.72 20.24 24.73
C ASN A 494 23.82 20.81 23.63
N ILE A 495 22.60 20.29 23.52
CA ILE A 495 21.46 20.87 22.80
C ILE A 495 20.52 21.49 23.83
N LYS A 496 20.26 22.79 23.70
CA LYS A 496 19.23 23.48 24.47
C LYS A 496 17.93 23.42 23.70
N ILE A 497 16.88 22.88 24.32
CA ILE A 497 15.54 22.78 23.75
C ILE A 497 14.61 23.74 24.51
N ASN A 498 13.93 24.61 23.78
CA ASN A 498 12.90 25.52 24.28
C ASN A 498 11.52 25.00 23.86
N LYS A 499 10.57 24.97 24.78
CA LYS A 499 9.15 24.73 24.52
C LYS A 499 8.49 26.04 24.10
N ILE A 500 7.91 26.04 22.91
CA ILE A 500 7.12 27.15 22.38
C ILE A 500 5.65 26.82 22.50
N THR A 501 4.87 27.74 23.06
CA THR A 501 3.40 27.66 23.08
C THR A 501 2.85 28.88 22.38
N THR A 502 2.13 28.66 21.28
CA THR A 502 1.39 29.69 20.56
C THR A 502 -0.10 29.55 20.89
N GLU A 503 -0.70 30.66 21.27
CA GLU A 503 -2.15 30.79 21.50
C GLU A 503 -2.66 31.91 20.59
N ASP A 504 -3.55 31.55 19.65
CA ASP A 504 -4.22 32.52 18.79
C ASP A 504 -5.70 32.62 19.16
N SER A 505 -6.16 33.85 19.43
CA SER A 505 -7.57 34.17 19.65
C SER A 505 -8.16 34.85 18.41
N ASN A 506 -9.19 34.24 17.82
CA ASN A 506 -9.90 34.79 16.65
C ASN A 506 -10.73 36.05 16.96
N LEU A 507 -10.93 36.37 18.24
CA LEU A 507 -11.78 37.51 18.65
C LEU A 507 -11.01 38.82 18.83
N ASP A 508 -9.72 38.75 19.20
CA ASP A 508 -8.93 39.93 19.58
C ASP A 508 -7.63 40.12 18.77
N HIS A 509 -7.35 39.27 17.77
CA HIS A 509 -6.06 39.25 17.04
C HIS A 509 -4.83 39.19 17.98
N ILE A 510 -4.97 38.58 19.15
CA ILE A 510 -3.87 38.39 20.09
C ILE A 510 -3.13 37.12 19.71
N HIS A 511 -1.87 37.30 19.29
CA HIS A 511 -0.90 36.25 19.06
C HIS A 511 0.04 36.18 20.27
N ASN A 512 -0.22 35.25 21.20
CA ASN A 512 0.65 35.04 22.34
C ASN A 512 1.60 33.88 22.07
N ARG A 513 2.87 34.22 21.80
CA ARG A 513 3.96 33.24 21.71
C ARG A 513 4.78 33.29 23.01
N THR A 514 4.76 32.19 23.76
CA THR A 514 5.61 32.02 24.94
C THR A 514 6.71 31.01 24.65
N SER A 515 7.94 31.36 25.02
CA SER A 515 9.12 30.47 24.92
C SER A 515 9.65 30.20 26.32
N THR A 516 9.77 28.93 26.67
CA THR A 516 10.26 28.48 27.98
C THR A 516 11.34 27.44 27.77
N LEU A 517 12.45 27.53 28.52
CA LEU A 517 13.48 26.50 28.45
C LEU A 517 12.91 25.17 28.94
N PHE A 518 12.88 24.17 28.06
CA PHE A 518 12.43 22.82 28.41
C PHE A 518 13.57 22.04 29.07
N GLY A 519 14.78 22.15 28.51
CA GLY A 519 15.95 21.50 29.07
C GLY A 519 17.22 21.73 28.26
N SER A 520 18.35 21.44 28.89
CA SER A 520 19.64 21.25 28.22
C SER A 520 19.95 19.77 28.22
N PHE A 521 20.26 19.20 27.06
CA PHE A 521 20.49 17.78 26.83
C PHE A 521 21.89 17.59 26.27
N HIS A 522 22.64 16.57 26.68
CA HIS A 522 23.90 16.26 26.02
C HIS A 522 23.65 15.89 24.54
N LEU A 523 24.57 16.18 23.61
CA LEU A 523 24.43 15.92 22.17
C LEU A 523 23.92 14.50 21.87
N TYR A 524 24.51 13.52 22.56
CA TYR A 524 24.21 12.10 22.41
C TYR A 524 23.15 11.56 23.39
N GLN A 525 22.51 12.42 24.18
CA GLN A 525 21.45 12.00 25.10
C GLN A 525 20.18 11.66 24.32
N GLN A 526 19.53 10.54 24.67
CA GLN A 526 18.24 10.17 24.13
C GLN A 526 17.15 11.17 24.54
N VAL A 527 16.39 11.62 23.54
CA VAL A 527 15.17 12.43 23.63
C VAL A 527 14.05 11.65 22.98
N LEU A 528 12.93 11.56 23.70
CA LEU A 528 11.71 10.94 23.24
C LEU A 528 10.75 12.04 22.83
N PHE A 529 10.01 11.85 21.74
CA PHE A 529 8.94 12.78 21.38
C PHE A 529 7.64 12.07 21.03
N SER A 530 6.52 12.77 21.20
CA SER A 530 5.18 12.32 20.85
C SER A 530 4.34 13.44 20.23
N GLY A 531 3.50 13.11 19.25
CA GLY A 531 2.56 14.04 18.61
C GLY A 531 3.19 14.95 17.55
N PHE A 532 4.42 14.67 17.11
CA PHE A 532 5.10 15.46 16.09
C PHE A 532 4.35 15.36 14.76
N GLU A 533 3.85 16.49 14.26
CA GLU A 533 3.22 16.61 12.95
C GLU A 533 4.12 17.50 12.09
N ALA A 534 4.82 16.88 11.13
CA ALA A 534 5.68 17.60 10.20
C ALA A 534 4.84 18.43 9.23
N ASN A 535 5.37 19.57 8.77
CA ASN A 535 4.64 20.51 7.92
C ASN A 535 4.38 20.03 6.47
N LEU A 536 4.94 18.90 6.05
CA LEU A 536 4.79 18.30 4.70
C LEU A 536 4.67 16.76 4.81
N ASP A 537 4.26 16.08 3.73
CA ASP A 537 3.94 14.63 3.51
C ASP A 537 4.94 13.55 4.04
N LEU A 538 5.81 13.91 4.96
CA LEU A 538 6.67 13.04 5.75
C LEU A 538 5.90 12.29 6.83
N LYS A 539 5.79 10.96 6.66
CA LYS A 539 5.29 10.05 7.68
C LYS A 539 6.32 9.84 8.80
N ILE A 540 6.69 10.89 9.54
CA ILE A 540 7.46 10.72 10.77
C ILE A 540 6.59 9.97 11.78
N PRO A 541 7.10 8.94 12.46
CA PRO A 541 6.34 8.26 13.49
C PRO A 541 5.89 9.29 14.53
N LYS A 542 4.60 9.26 14.89
CA LYS A 542 4.08 10.16 15.93
C LYS A 542 4.81 10.00 17.27
N THR A 543 5.60 8.94 17.44
CA THR A 543 6.47 8.69 18.60
C THR A 543 7.82 8.11 18.16
N ALA A 544 8.95 8.67 18.61
CA ALA A 544 10.28 8.09 18.40
C ALA A 544 11.27 8.47 19.52
N THR A 545 12.32 7.65 19.67
CA THR A 545 13.46 7.87 20.58
C THR A 545 14.71 8.12 19.74
N ILE A 546 15.30 9.31 19.84
CA ILE A 546 16.47 9.74 19.05
C ILE A 546 17.48 10.51 19.91
N PRO A 547 18.77 10.59 19.56
CA PRO A 547 19.71 11.47 20.26
C PRO A 547 19.39 12.95 20.03
N ALA A 548 19.71 13.81 21.01
CA ALA A 548 19.37 15.24 20.98
C ALA A 548 19.94 15.99 19.76
N PHE A 549 21.13 15.63 19.28
CA PHE A 549 21.70 16.23 18.07
C PHE A 549 20.84 15.95 16.82
N LEU A 550 20.23 14.77 16.75
CA LEU A 550 19.38 14.38 15.62
C LEU A 550 18.04 15.09 15.70
N PHE A 551 17.51 15.30 16.92
CA PHE A 551 16.35 16.16 17.13
C PHE A 551 16.62 17.59 16.65
N HIS A 552 17.79 18.14 16.99
CA HIS A 552 18.20 19.47 16.52
C HIS A 552 18.24 19.56 15.00
N PHE A 553 18.83 18.55 14.34
CA PHE A 553 18.85 18.47 12.90
C PHE A 553 17.43 18.43 12.29
N ILE A 554 16.53 17.59 12.83
CA ILE A 554 15.14 17.47 12.33
C ILE A 554 14.38 18.81 12.47
N GLU A 555 14.51 19.48 13.61
CA GLU A 555 13.85 20.76 13.87
C GLU A 555 14.41 21.91 13.01
N GLU A 556 15.72 21.97 12.82
CA GLU A 556 16.36 22.96 11.93
C GLU A 556 15.84 22.80 10.49
N PHE A 557 15.72 21.56 9.99
CA PHE A 557 15.22 21.28 8.65
C PHE A 557 13.73 21.60 8.48
N ASP A 558 12.87 21.24 9.45
CA ASP A 558 11.44 21.55 9.41
C ASP A 558 11.18 23.08 9.38
N ARG A 559 12.01 23.87 10.08
CA ARG A 559 11.95 25.34 10.05
C ARG A 559 12.41 25.98 8.75
N ILE A 560 13.31 25.33 8.01
CA ILE A 560 13.83 25.86 6.72
C ILE A 560 12.86 25.52 5.57
N ALA A 561 11.96 24.55 5.77
CA ALA A 561 11.07 23.97 4.74
C ALA A 561 9.88 24.85 4.27
N ASP A 562 9.99 26.18 4.33
CA ASP A 562 9.13 27.13 3.58
C ASP A 562 9.61 27.35 2.12
N PHE A 563 10.60 26.59 1.66
CA PHE A 563 11.12 26.63 0.28
C PHE A 563 11.19 25.21 -0.33
N ASP A 564 10.14 24.84 -1.08
CA ASP A 564 10.12 23.87 -2.20
C ASP A 564 10.84 22.49 -2.07
N ALA A 565 10.82 21.81 -0.92
CA ALA A 565 11.51 20.52 -0.73
C ALA A 565 10.65 19.37 -0.16
N ALA A 566 9.38 19.23 -0.61
CA ALA A 566 8.45 18.20 -0.15
C ALA A 566 8.68 16.77 -0.70
N ILE A 567 9.72 16.53 -1.52
CA ILE A 567 9.90 15.24 -2.22
C ILE A 567 11.22 14.49 -1.86
N SER A 568 12.24 15.13 -1.28
CA SER A 568 13.58 14.49 -1.10
C SER A 568 13.88 13.83 0.25
N LEU A 569 13.03 13.99 1.28
CA LEU A 569 13.27 13.31 2.57
C LEU A 569 12.72 11.86 2.57
N ALA A 570 11.77 11.54 1.68
CA ALA A 570 11.13 10.23 1.57
C ALA A 570 11.74 9.29 0.50
N ILE A 571 12.66 9.75 -0.34
CA ILE A 571 13.16 8.98 -1.50
C ILE A 571 14.63 8.52 -1.34
N ASP A 572 15.44 9.17 -0.48
CA ASP A 572 16.91 8.96 -0.43
C ASP A 572 17.47 8.25 0.83
N LEU A 573 16.62 7.67 1.67
CA LEU A 573 17.08 6.66 2.62
C LEU A 573 16.82 5.30 1.95
N THR A 574 17.86 4.49 1.76
CA THR A 574 17.75 3.12 1.20
C THR A 574 16.57 2.40 1.81
N THR A 575 15.79 1.65 1.03
CA THR A 575 14.53 1.02 1.45
C THR A 575 14.61 0.24 2.77
N ASP A 576 15.79 -0.28 3.14
CA ASP A 576 16.02 -0.94 4.44
C ASP A 576 16.29 0.04 5.59
N VAL A 577 16.92 1.18 5.31
CA VAL A 577 17.11 2.30 6.25
C VAL A 577 15.81 3.08 6.42
N LEU A 578 15.00 3.24 5.37
CA LEU A 578 13.70 3.89 5.44
C LEU A 578 12.70 3.02 6.23
N LEU A 579 12.73 1.71 6.05
CA LEU A 579 12.04 0.78 6.95
C LEU A 579 12.61 0.82 8.37
N ALA A 580 13.93 0.80 8.60
CA ALA A 580 14.47 0.90 9.96
C ALA A 580 14.20 2.26 10.66
N TYR A 581 14.22 3.36 9.89
CA TYR A 581 14.03 4.75 10.33
C TYR A 581 12.55 5.11 10.52
N PHE A 582 11.62 4.53 9.73
CA PHE A 582 10.17 4.77 9.84
C PHE A 582 9.37 3.61 10.48
N THR A 583 9.95 2.41 10.66
CA THR A 583 9.31 1.26 11.35
C THR A 583 9.99 0.87 12.67
N GLY A 584 10.94 1.66 13.17
CA GLY A 584 11.51 1.46 14.50
C GLY A 584 12.42 0.23 14.60
N GLY A 585 13.37 0.10 13.68
CA GLY A 585 14.38 -0.95 13.72
C GLY A 585 15.34 -0.81 14.90
N ALA A 586 15.38 -1.83 15.75
CA ALA A 586 16.23 -2.04 16.93
C ALA A 586 15.98 -1.18 18.19
N GLY A 587 15.47 0.06 18.10
CA GLY A 587 15.18 0.89 19.28
C GLY A 587 13.96 0.43 20.09
N VAL A 588 12.91 -0.06 19.42
CA VAL A 588 11.64 -0.44 20.07
C VAL A 588 11.76 -1.76 20.86
N LEU A 589 12.79 -2.57 20.58
CA LEU A 589 13.12 -3.74 21.40
C LEU A 589 13.91 -3.35 22.67
N ALA A 590 14.63 -2.22 22.68
CA ALA A 590 15.22 -1.67 23.90
C ALA A 590 14.14 -1.07 24.82
N ASP A 591 13.02 -0.59 24.26
CA ASP A 591 11.84 -0.16 25.04
C ASP A 591 11.11 -1.32 25.74
N LEU A 592 11.42 -2.58 25.43
CA LEU A 592 11.03 -3.73 26.26
C LEU A 592 11.76 -3.73 27.61
N HIS A 593 12.87 -3.01 27.77
CA HIS A 593 13.50 -2.86 29.07
C HIS A 593 12.58 -2.13 30.07
N TYR A 594 11.78 -1.16 29.61
CA TYR A 594 10.76 -0.50 30.43
C TYR A 594 9.60 -1.43 30.85
N LEU A 595 9.53 -2.66 30.31
CA LEU A 595 8.78 -3.75 30.94
C LEU A 595 9.41 -4.18 32.27
N LYS A 596 10.41 -3.52 32.86
CA LYS A 596 10.92 -3.83 34.20
C LYS A 596 9.87 -3.71 35.32
N TYR A 597 8.76 -3.00 35.10
CA TYR A 597 7.60 -3.12 35.99
C TYR A 597 6.97 -4.53 35.94
N THR A 598 7.20 -5.28 34.87
CA THR A 598 6.94 -6.73 34.77
C THR A 598 7.93 -7.60 35.54
N THR A 599 9.02 -7.10 36.13
CA THR A 599 9.90 -7.93 36.98
C THR A 599 9.37 -8.01 38.43
N GLN A 600 8.63 -7.00 38.90
CA GLN A 600 7.81 -7.11 40.11
C GLN A 600 6.56 -7.97 39.85
N LEU A 601 5.97 -7.83 38.66
CA LEU A 601 4.94 -8.74 38.14
C LEU A 601 5.48 -10.18 38.06
N GLY A 602 6.66 -10.40 37.52
CA GLY A 602 7.32 -11.70 37.37
C GLY A 602 7.66 -12.34 38.72
N ARG A 603 8.01 -11.55 39.74
CA ARG A 603 8.18 -12.02 41.13
C ARG A 603 6.85 -12.31 41.84
N ALA A 604 5.78 -11.61 41.49
CA ALA A 604 4.42 -11.94 41.93
C ALA A 604 3.84 -13.16 41.19
N LEU A 605 4.21 -13.35 39.92
CA LEU A 605 3.72 -14.37 38.97
C LEU A 605 4.48 -15.70 39.05
N THR A 606 5.73 -15.68 39.52
CA THR A 606 6.53 -16.90 39.82
C THR A 606 6.24 -17.48 41.21
N GLY A 607 5.25 -16.91 41.94
CA GLY A 607 4.84 -17.39 43.26
C GLY A 607 5.76 -16.98 44.42
N GLY A 608 6.66 -16.00 44.22
CA GLY A 608 7.61 -15.53 45.23
C GLY A 608 7.07 -14.49 46.23
N LEU A 609 5.78 -14.13 46.15
CA LEU A 609 5.13 -13.15 47.03
C LEU A 609 3.81 -13.72 47.60
N GLU A 610 3.43 -13.29 48.80
CA GLU A 610 2.12 -13.60 49.39
C GLU A 610 0.98 -13.11 48.50
N ALA A 611 -0.06 -13.93 48.33
CA ALA A 611 -1.17 -13.72 47.41
C ALA A 611 -1.89 -12.36 47.56
N THR A 612 -1.86 -11.77 48.75
CA THR A 612 -2.40 -10.43 49.05
C THR A 612 -1.59 -9.29 48.43
N LYS A 613 -0.25 -9.39 48.37
CA LYS A 613 0.63 -8.39 47.72
C LYS A 613 0.53 -8.44 46.19
N ALA A 614 0.28 -9.62 45.62
CA ALA A 614 0.07 -9.78 44.19
C ALA A 614 -1.19 -9.02 43.71
N VAL A 615 -2.24 -8.99 44.53
CA VAL A 615 -3.50 -8.26 44.25
C VAL A 615 -3.30 -6.73 44.29
N GLU A 616 -2.47 -6.21 45.19
CA GLU A 616 -2.16 -4.76 45.25
C GLU A 616 -1.33 -4.27 44.04
N VAL A 617 -0.41 -5.10 43.55
CA VAL A 617 0.38 -4.80 42.33
C VAL A 617 -0.51 -4.72 41.09
N TRP A 618 -1.53 -5.60 40.98
CA TRP A 618 -2.48 -5.57 39.87
C TRP A 618 -3.51 -4.44 39.97
N ARG A 619 -3.92 -4.04 41.18
CA ARG A 619 -4.74 -2.82 41.39
C ARG A 619 -3.96 -1.53 41.11
N GLY A 620 -2.65 -1.53 41.29
CA GLY A 620 -1.76 -0.43 40.89
C GLY A 620 -1.63 -0.27 39.37
N LEU A 621 -1.82 -1.34 38.60
CA LEU A 621 -1.76 -1.33 37.13
C LEU A 621 -3.01 -0.79 36.45
N GLU A 622 -4.19 -0.89 37.09
CA GLU A 622 -5.42 -0.22 36.62
C GLU A 622 -5.29 1.32 36.63
N VAL A 623 -4.33 1.86 37.39
CA VAL A 623 -4.05 3.29 37.51
C VAL A 623 -2.98 3.77 36.50
N GLY A 624 -2.23 2.86 35.85
CA GLY A 624 -1.13 3.15 34.92
C GLY A 624 -1.38 2.73 33.46
N SER A 625 -2.63 2.89 33.01
CA SER A 625 -3.21 2.14 31.88
C SER A 625 -2.77 2.60 30.47
N GLU A 626 -2.25 3.82 30.33
CA GLU A 626 -1.87 4.41 29.02
C GLU A 626 -0.56 3.84 28.47
N VAL A 627 0.45 3.63 29.32
CA VAL A 627 1.78 3.13 28.91
C VAL A 627 1.70 1.70 28.37
N PHE A 628 0.87 0.86 28.98
CA PHE A 628 0.69 -0.54 28.57
C PHE A 628 -0.03 -0.67 27.21
N THR A 629 -1.01 0.21 26.96
CA THR A 629 -1.75 0.27 25.68
C THR A 629 -0.84 0.70 24.52
N LEU A 630 0.07 1.65 24.79
CA LEU A 630 1.03 2.15 23.81
C LEU A 630 2.08 1.09 23.42
N THR A 631 2.59 0.31 24.38
CA THR A 631 3.54 -0.80 24.11
C THR A 631 2.91 -1.93 23.29
N ALA A 632 1.70 -2.35 23.64
CA ALA A 632 0.98 -3.35 22.84
C ALA A 632 0.64 -2.80 21.43
N GLY A 633 0.41 -1.49 21.29
CA GLY A 633 0.15 -0.78 20.03
C GLY A 633 1.27 -0.96 19.03
N SER A 634 2.49 -0.69 19.51
CA SER A 634 3.71 -0.84 18.73
C SER A 634 3.98 -2.29 18.36
N LEU A 635 3.75 -3.24 19.27
CA LEU A 635 3.95 -4.68 19.00
C LEU A 635 2.98 -5.22 17.93
N VAL A 636 1.73 -4.75 17.92
CA VAL A 636 0.73 -5.10 16.89
C VAL A 636 1.12 -4.58 15.51
N GLN A 637 1.70 -3.39 15.41
CA GLN A 637 2.17 -2.84 14.13
C GLN A 637 3.42 -3.59 13.62
N ILE A 638 4.37 -3.88 14.49
CA ILE A 638 5.58 -4.65 14.17
C ILE A 638 5.21 -6.05 13.66
N ASN A 639 4.32 -6.74 14.37
CA ASN A 639 3.97 -8.11 14.00
C ASN A 639 3.05 -8.16 12.76
N THR A 640 2.28 -7.10 12.46
CA THR A 640 1.59 -6.94 11.17
C THR A 640 2.59 -6.87 10.02
N TYR A 641 3.68 -6.11 10.18
CA TYR A 641 4.74 -6.02 9.19
C TYR A 641 5.41 -7.38 8.96
N LEU A 642 5.74 -8.12 10.03
CA LEU A 642 6.33 -9.47 9.94
C LEU A 642 5.40 -10.46 9.23
N ILE A 643 4.08 -10.38 9.44
CA ILE A 643 3.09 -11.20 8.72
C ILE A 643 3.10 -10.89 7.22
N THR A 644 3.17 -9.62 6.85
CA THR A 644 3.13 -9.19 5.45
C THR A 644 4.40 -9.51 4.67
N THR A 645 5.52 -9.73 5.36
CA THR A 645 6.83 -10.01 4.75
C THR A 645 7.29 -11.47 4.88
N GLU A 646 6.66 -12.28 5.75
CA GLU A 646 6.98 -13.69 5.92
C GLU A 646 6.48 -14.51 4.73
N ASN A 647 7.39 -15.17 3.98
CA ASN A 647 7.06 -15.92 2.77
C ASN A 647 6.70 -17.39 3.06
N ASN A 648 7.03 -17.92 4.24
CA ASN A 648 6.68 -19.27 4.64
C ASN A 648 5.27 -19.31 5.24
N GLU A 649 4.38 -20.08 4.65
CA GLU A 649 2.95 -20.12 5.03
C GLU A 649 2.74 -20.59 6.49
N ASP A 650 3.55 -21.52 6.99
CA ASP A 650 3.43 -22.05 8.35
C ASP A 650 3.98 -21.07 9.39
N LYS A 651 5.08 -20.37 9.08
CA LYS A 651 5.60 -19.28 9.92
C LYS A 651 4.68 -18.08 9.93
N ARG A 652 4.10 -17.72 8.77
CA ARG A 652 3.11 -16.66 8.65
C ARG A 652 1.90 -16.96 9.54
N LYS A 653 1.42 -18.21 9.57
CA LYS A 653 0.35 -18.65 10.48
C LYS A 653 0.73 -18.53 11.97
N ILE A 654 1.98 -18.79 12.33
CA ILE A 654 2.48 -18.62 13.70
C ILE A 654 2.54 -17.13 14.08
N LEU A 655 3.04 -16.27 13.20
CA LEU A 655 3.09 -14.80 13.37
C LEU A 655 1.67 -14.19 13.41
N GLU A 656 0.77 -14.62 12.53
CA GLU A 656 -0.65 -14.27 12.54
C GLU A 656 -1.35 -14.76 13.82
N GLY A 657 -0.92 -15.90 14.36
CA GLY A 657 -1.37 -16.38 15.66
C GLY A 657 -0.88 -15.49 16.81
N TYR A 658 0.39 -15.08 16.79
CA TYR A 658 0.98 -14.20 17.79
C TYR A 658 0.34 -12.79 17.76
N GLN A 659 -0.05 -12.30 16.59
CA GLN A 659 -0.82 -11.06 16.43
C GLN A 659 -2.12 -11.08 17.24
N LYS A 660 -2.80 -12.24 17.26
CA LYS A 660 -4.06 -12.45 17.98
C LYS A 660 -3.87 -12.55 19.50
N VAL A 661 -2.64 -12.70 19.97
CA VAL A 661 -2.24 -12.56 21.40
C VAL A 661 -2.02 -11.09 21.75
N LEU A 662 -1.35 -10.34 20.88
CA LEU A 662 -0.99 -8.93 21.11
C LEU A 662 -2.20 -7.99 21.04
N LEU A 663 -3.15 -8.24 20.14
CA LEU A 663 -4.34 -7.41 19.95
C LEU A 663 -5.22 -7.31 21.21
N PRO A 664 -5.56 -8.39 21.94
CA PRO A 664 -6.25 -8.28 23.22
C PRO A 664 -5.43 -7.56 24.31
N LEU A 665 -4.10 -7.69 24.31
CA LEU A 665 -3.26 -7.02 25.31
C LEU A 665 -3.29 -5.49 25.18
N LEU A 666 -3.64 -4.94 24.01
CA LEU A 666 -3.93 -3.52 23.80
C LEU A 666 -5.05 -3.00 24.70
N PHE A 667 -6.12 -3.79 24.88
CA PHE A 667 -7.35 -3.34 25.52
C PHE A 667 -7.29 -3.42 27.04
N LEU A 668 -6.18 -3.90 27.61
CA LEU A 668 -5.96 -3.95 29.05
C LEU A 668 -5.93 -2.56 29.71
N GLY A 669 -5.52 -1.53 28.97
CA GLY A 669 -5.49 -0.16 29.50
C GLY A 669 -6.81 0.61 29.43
N ALA A 670 -7.84 0.06 28.78
CA ALA A 670 -9.15 0.70 28.60
C ALA A 670 -10.22 0.23 29.60
N GLY A 671 -9.85 -0.46 30.68
CA GLY A 671 -10.79 -0.96 31.69
C GLY A 671 -11.54 -2.25 31.31
N VAL A 672 -11.22 -2.91 30.20
CA VAL A 672 -11.87 -4.16 29.73
C VAL A 672 -11.08 -5.41 30.18
N SER A 673 -10.48 -5.34 31.38
CA SER A 673 -9.25 -6.04 31.72
C SER A 673 -9.31 -7.57 31.78
N ILE A 674 -10.49 -8.21 31.86
CA ILE A 674 -10.58 -9.66 32.12
C ILE A 674 -10.89 -10.49 30.84
N ALA A 675 -11.76 -10.00 29.95
CA ALA A 675 -12.05 -10.66 28.67
C ALA A 675 -10.87 -10.60 27.68
N ALA A 676 -10.05 -9.54 27.78
CA ALA A 676 -8.87 -9.37 26.96
C ALA A 676 -7.71 -10.30 27.39
N ARG A 677 -7.52 -10.49 28.71
CA ARG A 677 -6.58 -11.49 29.29
C ARG A 677 -6.93 -12.90 28.85
N ALA A 678 -8.20 -13.25 28.97
CA ALA A 678 -8.76 -14.52 28.53
C ALA A 678 -8.44 -14.86 27.07
N HIS A 679 -8.60 -13.88 26.19
CA HIS A 679 -8.34 -14.04 24.76
C HIS A 679 -6.84 -14.18 24.50
N ALA A 680 -6.00 -13.36 25.14
CA ALA A 680 -4.54 -13.45 25.01
C ALA A 680 -4.00 -14.82 25.45
N VAL A 681 -4.48 -15.35 26.58
CA VAL A 681 -4.11 -16.69 27.10
C VAL A 681 -4.51 -17.80 26.13
N ARG A 682 -5.75 -17.76 25.59
CA ARG A 682 -6.23 -18.77 24.65
C ARG A 682 -5.44 -18.78 23.35
N GLU A 683 -5.16 -17.61 22.79
CA GLU A 683 -4.37 -17.52 21.56
C GLU A 683 -2.91 -17.89 21.80
N ALA A 684 -2.36 -17.63 22.99
CA ALA A 684 -1.00 -18.02 23.34
C ALA A 684 -0.82 -19.55 23.34
N GLU A 685 -1.80 -20.30 23.86
CA GLU A 685 -1.80 -21.78 23.79
C GLU A 685 -1.85 -22.29 22.35
N ARG A 686 -2.65 -21.66 21.48
CA ARG A 686 -2.75 -22.04 20.07
C ARG A 686 -1.45 -21.80 19.33
N VAL A 687 -0.79 -20.68 19.59
CA VAL A 687 0.52 -20.36 19.00
C VAL A 687 1.58 -21.36 19.45
N LEU A 688 1.65 -21.68 20.76
CA LEU A 688 2.59 -22.67 21.27
C LEU A 688 2.34 -24.07 20.69
N ALA A 689 1.07 -24.48 20.52
CA ALA A 689 0.74 -25.75 19.87
C ALA A 689 1.13 -25.79 18.39
N SER A 690 0.97 -24.67 17.66
CA SER A 690 1.44 -24.56 16.26
C SER A 690 2.97 -24.61 16.15
N ILE A 691 3.69 -24.11 17.17
CA ILE A 691 5.15 -24.18 17.24
C ILE A 691 5.60 -25.62 17.53
N GLU A 692 4.95 -26.31 18.48
CA GLU A 692 5.22 -27.71 18.80
C GLU A 692 4.94 -28.66 17.61
N ALA A 693 4.03 -28.27 16.71
CA ALA A 693 3.69 -29.03 15.50
C ALA A 693 4.70 -28.86 14.34
N LEU A 694 5.69 -27.97 14.46
CA LEU A 694 6.72 -27.80 13.43
C LEU A 694 7.72 -28.98 13.44
N PRO A 695 8.24 -29.38 12.26
CA PRO A 695 9.32 -30.37 12.19
C PRO A 695 10.55 -29.93 13.00
N SER A 696 11.19 -30.88 13.69
CA SER A 696 12.39 -30.60 14.50
C SER A 696 13.48 -29.90 13.67
N GLY A 697 13.99 -28.77 14.17
CA GLY A 697 15.02 -27.95 13.51
C GLY A 697 14.49 -26.76 12.70
N VAL A 698 13.17 -26.61 12.53
CA VAL A 698 12.58 -25.45 11.86
C VAL A 698 12.38 -24.30 12.84
N ALA A 699 13.07 -23.17 12.61
CA ALA A 699 12.93 -21.97 13.43
C ALA A 699 11.53 -21.36 13.26
N HIS A 700 10.78 -21.23 14.36
CA HIS A 700 9.39 -20.78 14.42
C HIS A 700 9.18 -19.26 14.23
N GLY A 701 10.25 -18.48 14.08
CA GLY A 701 10.18 -17.06 13.73
C GLY A 701 9.79 -16.11 14.87
N LEU A 702 9.67 -16.60 16.12
CA LEU A 702 9.40 -15.77 17.30
C LEU A 702 10.68 -15.60 18.14
N SER A 703 10.85 -14.43 18.77
CA SER A 703 11.96 -14.17 19.69
C SER A 703 11.81 -14.96 21.00
N LEU A 704 12.91 -15.09 21.75
CA LEU A 704 12.89 -15.75 23.07
C LEU A 704 11.93 -15.04 24.05
N ASP A 705 11.82 -13.72 23.98
CA ASP A 705 10.90 -12.95 24.83
C ASP A 705 9.44 -13.16 24.45
N ALA A 706 9.14 -13.27 23.15
CA ALA A 706 7.81 -13.66 22.68
C ALA A 706 7.46 -15.09 23.18
N MET A 707 8.43 -16.01 23.16
CA MET A 707 8.26 -17.37 23.70
C MET A 707 8.06 -17.38 25.21
N ASN A 708 8.78 -16.55 25.96
CA ASN A 708 8.62 -16.40 27.41
C ASN A 708 7.26 -15.79 27.76
N LEU A 709 6.80 -14.78 27.02
CA LEU A 709 5.47 -14.20 27.19
C LEU A 709 4.37 -15.23 26.91
N LEU A 710 4.46 -15.96 25.81
CA LEU A 710 3.51 -17.03 25.45
C LEU A 710 3.46 -18.13 26.52
N THR A 711 4.62 -18.56 27.02
CA THR A 711 4.73 -19.60 28.06
C THR A 711 4.23 -19.11 29.42
N THR A 712 4.45 -17.84 29.74
CA THR A 712 3.93 -17.19 30.96
C THR A 712 2.41 -17.04 30.91
N LEU A 713 1.85 -16.62 29.78
CA LEU A 713 0.40 -16.57 29.56
C LEU A 713 -0.24 -17.96 29.60
N LYS A 714 0.45 -19.01 29.14
CA LYS A 714 0.04 -20.42 29.32
C LYS A 714 0.00 -20.82 30.81
N GLY A 715 0.92 -20.32 31.64
CA GLY A 715 0.94 -20.52 33.09
C GLY A 715 -0.20 -19.81 33.86
N GLU A 716 -0.61 -18.62 33.42
CA GLU A 716 -1.73 -17.83 33.97
C GLU A 716 -3.08 -18.58 33.93
N LYS A 717 -3.29 -19.47 32.95
CA LYS A 717 -4.52 -20.29 32.83
C LYS A 717 -4.82 -21.03 34.13
N THR A 718 -3.82 -21.64 34.75
CA THR A 718 -4.00 -22.41 35.99
C THR A 718 -4.47 -21.51 37.14
N VAL A 719 -3.94 -20.29 37.25
CA VAL A 719 -4.29 -19.32 38.29
C VAL A 719 -5.68 -18.73 38.07
N ALA A 720 -6.03 -18.35 36.84
CA ALA A 720 -7.35 -17.81 36.49
C ALA A 720 -8.47 -18.85 36.69
N LEU A 721 -8.27 -20.10 36.25
CA LEU A 721 -9.23 -21.19 36.44
C LEU A 721 -9.39 -21.57 37.92
N THR A 722 -8.30 -21.55 38.69
CA THR A 722 -8.36 -21.81 40.13
C THR A 722 -9.08 -20.69 40.88
N THR A 723 -8.82 -19.43 40.55
CA THR A 723 -9.48 -18.26 41.15
C THR A 723 -10.98 -18.24 40.85
N PHE A 724 -11.36 -18.57 39.61
CA PHE A 724 -12.76 -18.68 39.26
C PHE A 724 -13.46 -19.87 39.90
N GLY A 725 -12.79 -21.02 39.99
CA GLY A 725 -13.28 -22.17 40.76
C GLY A 725 -13.56 -21.81 42.22
N ASN A 726 -12.68 -21.00 42.84
CA ASN A 726 -12.88 -20.50 44.20
C ASN A 726 -14.09 -19.55 44.29
N LYS A 727 -14.26 -18.61 43.33
CA LYS A 727 -15.46 -17.75 43.26
C LYS A 727 -16.75 -18.57 43.14
N LEU A 728 -16.76 -19.59 42.28
CA LEU A 728 -17.90 -20.49 42.09
C LEU A 728 -18.23 -21.29 43.36
N ASN A 729 -17.22 -21.65 44.15
CA ASN A 729 -17.40 -22.35 45.43
C ASN A 729 -18.06 -21.46 46.50
N THR A 730 -17.87 -20.14 46.43
CA THR A 730 -18.38 -19.17 47.42
C THR A 730 -19.68 -18.46 47.01
N LEU A 731 -20.37 -18.91 45.96
CA LEU A 731 -21.60 -18.28 45.48
C LEU A 731 -22.73 -18.34 46.53
N ASP A 732 -23.42 -17.22 46.75
CA ASP A 732 -24.70 -17.23 47.50
C ASP A 732 -25.80 -17.85 46.63
N LEU A 733 -26.12 -19.11 46.89
CA LEU A 733 -27.18 -19.85 46.22
C LEU A 733 -28.44 -20.01 47.09
N GLY A 734 -28.57 -19.23 48.17
CA GLY A 734 -29.74 -19.30 49.06
C GLY A 734 -29.92 -20.64 49.76
N GLY A 735 -28.82 -21.35 50.06
CA GLY A 735 -28.83 -22.66 50.73
C GLY A 735 -29.04 -23.88 49.81
N ALA A 736 -29.19 -23.68 48.50
CA ALA A 736 -29.29 -24.78 47.54
C ALA A 736 -27.93 -25.47 47.29
N THR A 737 -27.94 -26.76 46.98
CA THR A 737 -26.75 -27.50 46.57
C THR A 737 -26.12 -26.87 45.33
N ASN A 738 -24.82 -26.60 45.38
CA ASN A 738 -24.07 -25.96 44.29
C ASN A 738 -23.72 -26.98 43.20
N THR A 739 -24.62 -27.15 42.23
CA THR A 739 -24.42 -28.05 41.09
C THR A 739 -23.41 -27.50 40.08
N ILE A 740 -23.22 -26.17 40.05
CA ILE A 740 -22.29 -25.47 39.15
C ILE A 740 -20.84 -25.85 39.49
N ILE A 741 -20.42 -25.68 40.74
CA ILE A 741 -19.05 -26.03 41.17
C ILE A 741 -18.78 -27.54 41.04
N SER A 742 -19.79 -28.36 41.33
CA SER A 742 -19.69 -29.81 41.17
C SER A 742 -19.35 -30.19 39.73
N LYS A 743 -20.09 -29.65 38.75
CA LYS A 743 -19.81 -29.92 37.32
C LYS A 743 -18.51 -29.28 36.86
N TYR A 744 -18.19 -28.07 37.32
CA TYR A 744 -16.94 -27.37 36.99
C TYR A 744 -15.71 -28.19 37.41
N ASN A 745 -15.72 -28.82 38.59
CA ASN A 745 -14.58 -29.57 39.09
C ASN A 745 -14.50 -31.00 38.55
N THR A 746 -15.64 -31.68 38.34
CA THR A 746 -15.67 -33.12 38.04
C THR A 746 -15.92 -33.48 36.58
N LEU A 747 -16.60 -32.61 35.83
CA LEU A 747 -17.05 -32.91 34.46
C LEU A 747 -16.34 -32.06 33.41
N PHE A 748 -15.86 -30.85 33.74
CA PHE A 748 -15.26 -29.98 32.74
C PHE A 748 -13.79 -30.32 32.49
N THR A 749 -13.44 -30.49 31.22
CA THR A 749 -12.05 -30.42 30.72
C THR A 749 -11.48 -29.02 30.93
N ASP A 750 -10.15 -28.86 30.89
CA ASP A 750 -9.52 -27.54 31.05
C ASP A 750 -9.94 -26.54 29.95
N ALA A 751 -10.21 -27.04 28.73
CA ALA A 751 -10.76 -26.23 27.65
C ALA A 751 -12.19 -25.75 27.95
N GLN A 752 -13.03 -26.61 28.54
CA GLN A 752 -14.38 -26.24 28.98
C GLN A 752 -14.33 -25.31 30.19
N LYS A 753 -13.43 -25.52 31.16
CA LYS A 753 -13.23 -24.61 32.30
C LYS A 753 -12.85 -23.20 31.85
N LEU A 754 -11.92 -23.11 30.88
CA LEU A 754 -11.52 -21.83 30.29
C LEU A 754 -12.65 -21.16 29.53
N LYS A 755 -13.44 -21.93 28.77
CA LYS A 755 -14.59 -21.37 28.06
C LYS A 755 -15.70 -20.92 29.02
N PHE A 756 -15.99 -21.70 30.06
CA PHE A 756 -16.98 -21.36 31.08
C PHE A 756 -16.57 -20.10 31.85
N TRP A 757 -15.29 -19.98 32.20
CA TRP A 757 -14.72 -18.78 32.78
C TRP A 757 -14.89 -17.57 31.85
N ASN A 758 -14.52 -17.69 30.57
CA ASN A 758 -14.70 -16.62 29.58
C ASN A 758 -16.15 -16.16 29.43
N ASP A 759 -17.10 -17.07 29.58
CA ASP A 759 -18.51 -16.80 29.36
C ASP A 759 -19.18 -16.11 30.56
N PHE A 760 -18.73 -16.40 31.79
CA PHE A 760 -19.48 -16.00 33.00
C PHE A 760 -18.66 -15.28 34.09
N GLN A 761 -17.35 -15.09 33.92
CA GLN A 761 -16.50 -14.49 34.95
C GLN A 761 -16.94 -13.10 35.44
N GLY A 762 -17.45 -12.26 34.53
CA GLY A 762 -17.86 -10.88 34.80
C GLY A 762 -19.23 -10.76 35.46
N ILE A 763 -19.88 -11.88 35.81
CA ILE A 763 -21.20 -11.86 36.43
C ILE A 763 -21.05 -11.96 37.95
N ASP A 764 -21.46 -10.90 38.64
CA ASP A 764 -21.50 -10.82 40.10
C ASP A 764 -22.93 -10.87 40.67
N ASP A 765 -23.94 -10.85 39.81
CA ASP A 765 -25.36 -10.90 40.22
C ASP A 765 -25.74 -12.27 40.84
N PRO A 766 -26.12 -12.33 42.13
CA PRO A 766 -26.56 -13.57 42.76
C PRO A 766 -27.82 -14.17 42.13
N ALA A 767 -28.72 -13.36 41.55
CA ALA A 767 -29.94 -13.84 40.93
C ALA A 767 -29.64 -14.68 39.67
N PHE A 768 -28.66 -14.24 38.87
CA PHE A 768 -28.14 -15.01 37.74
C PHE A 768 -27.64 -16.39 38.16
N TRP A 769 -26.78 -16.45 39.18
CA TRP A 769 -26.18 -17.71 39.63
C TRP A 769 -27.22 -18.66 40.23
N LYS A 770 -28.21 -18.12 40.94
CA LYS A 770 -29.38 -18.89 41.42
C LYS A 770 -30.20 -19.47 40.26
N LEU A 771 -30.47 -18.67 39.23
CA LEU A 771 -31.17 -19.13 38.03
C LEU A 771 -30.39 -20.25 37.32
N LEU A 772 -29.09 -20.04 37.07
CA LEU A 772 -28.25 -21.03 36.38
C LEU A 772 -28.13 -22.34 37.17
N ASN A 773 -28.01 -22.25 38.50
CA ASN A 773 -27.96 -23.43 39.39
C ASN A 773 -29.30 -24.17 39.46
N SER A 774 -30.43 -23.51 39.17
CA SER A 774 -31.79 -24.08 39.30
C SER A 774 -32.18 -25.12 38.23
N GLY A 775 -31.28 -25.44 37.29
CA GLY A 775 -31.56 -26.37 36.19
C GLY A 775 -31.93 -27.78 36.68
N LYS A 776 -33.13 -28.24 36.31
CA LYS A 776 -33.66 -29.55 36.67
C LYS A 776 -33.73 -30.50 35.48
N GLY A 777 -33.53 -31.79 35.74
CA GLY A 777 -33.67 -32.87 34.76
C GLY A 777 -35.13 -33.19 34.40
N VAL A 778 -35.32 -34.16 33.50
CA VAL A 778 -36.64 -34.64 33.04
C VAL A 778 -37.47 -35.24 34.20
N ASP A 779 -36.80 -35.69 35.25
CA ASP A 779 -37.33 -36.20 36.52
C ASP A 779 -37.61 -35.10 37.56
N ASN A 780 -37.46 -33.82 37.18
CA ASN A 780 -37.62 -32.64 38.05
C ASN A 780 -36.59 -32.59 39.21
N ILE A 781 -35.48 -33.32 39.11
CA ILE A 781 -34.38 -33.31 40.10
C ILE A 781 -33.36 -32.22 39.75
N LEU A 782 -32.88 -31.49 40.76
CA LEU A 782 -31.81 -30.51 40.61
C LEU A 782 -30.50 -31.22 40.26
N ASN A 783 -30.10 -31.13 38.99
CA ASN A 783 -28.89 -31.79 38.48
C ASN A 783 -27.99 -30.85 37.67
N GLY A 784 -28.31 -29.56 37.63
CA GLY A 784 -27.57 -28.56 36.85
C GLY A 784 -27.85 -28.67 35.35
N LYS A 785 -29.09 -28.97 34.94
CA LYS A 785 -29.47 -29.15 33.52
C LYS A 785 -29.07 -27.99 32.61
N TYR A 786 -29.15 -26.75 33.09
CA TYR A 786 -28.78 -25.57 32.31
C TYR A 786 -27.28 -25.50 32.02
N ILE A 787 -26.44 -26.09 32.88
CA ILE A 787 -25.00 -26.26 32.62
C ILE A 787 -24.76 -27.29 31.52
N GLU A 788 -25.59 -28.34 31.42
CA GLU A 788 -25.52 -29.30 30.31
C GLU A 788 -25.96 -28.66 28.98
N ASN A 789 -26.96 -27.78 29.02
CA ASN A 789 -27.34 -26.98 27.87
C ASN A 789 -26.19 -26.05 27.45
N TRP A 790 -25.53 -25.39 28.42
CA TRP A 790 -24.31 -24.62 28.14
C TRP A 790 -23.23 -25.48 27.48
N ILE A 791 -22.91 -26.66 28.01
CA ILE A 791 -21.92 -27.58 27.39
C ILE A 791 -22.34 -27.90 25.94
N SER A 792 -23.59 -28.29 25.73
CA SER A 792 -24.10 -28.74 24.42
C SER A 792 -24.01 -27.64 23.35
N LEU A 793 -24.31 -26.39 23.72
CA LEU A 793 -24.16 -25.23 22.83
C LEU A 793 -22.69 -24.84 22.66
N SER A 794 -21.92 -24.90 23.75
CA SER A 794 -20.52 -24.53 23.79
C SER A 794 -19.65 -25.44 22.91
N GLU A 795 -19.85 -26.77 22.94
CA GLU A 795 -19.11 -27.73 22.12
C GLU A 795 -19.39 -27.57 20.62
N ARG A 796 -20.58 -27.08 20.26
CA ARG A 796 -20.95 -26.74 18.89
C ARG A 796 -20.40 -25.39 18.41
N GLY A 797 -19.70 -24.67 19.30
CA GLY A 797 -19.09 -23.38 19.02
C GLY A 797 -20.08 -22.21 19.04
N LEU A 798 -21.24 -22.35 19.69
CA LEU A 798 -22.30 -21.34 19.67
C LEU A 798 -22.07 -20.24 20.70
N THR A 799 -22.18 -18.97 20.25
CA THR A 799 -22.10 -17.79 21.11
C THR A 799 -23.28 -17.68 22.07
N GLU A 800 -24.40 -18.30 21.72
CA GLU A 800 -25.65 -18.34 22.47
C GLU A 800 -25.51 -19.05 23.82
N ALA A 801 -24.45 -19.86 23.99
CA ALA A 801 -24.13 -20.51 25.25
C ALA A 801 -24.02 -19.52 26.42
N LYS A 802 -23.64 -18.25 26.17
CA LYS A 802 -23.47 -17.23 27.22
C LYS A 802 -24.76 -16.65 27.79
N PHE A 803 -25.90 -16.89 27.14
CA PHE A 803 -27.14 -16.18 27.45
C PHE A 803 -28.17 -17.12 28.09
N THR A 804 -28.72 -16.70 29.23
CA THR A 804 -29.76 -17.43 29.98
C THR A 804 -31.01 -17.68 29.15
N ASP A 805 -31.38 -16.77 28.25
CA ASP A 805 -32.53 -16.92 27.35
C ASP A 805 -32.44 -18.16 26.45
N TYR A 806 -31.22 -18.68 26.23
CA TYR A 806 -30.98 -19.91 25.49
C TYR A 806 -30.77 -21.10 26.43
N ILE A 807 -29.80 -21.02 27.35
CA ILE A 807 -29.40 -22.17 28.18
C ILE A 807 -30.44 -22.55 29.24
N CYS A 808 -31.23 -21.58 29.72
CA CYS A 808 -32.29 -21.81 30.71
C CYS A 808 -33.66 -22.12 30.07
N VAL A 809 -33.79 -22.03 28.73
CA VAL A 809 -35.02 -22.35 28.01
C VAL A 809 -34.78 -23.57 27.11
N GLN A 810 -35.21 -24.74 27.59
CA GLN A 810 -34.89 -26.01 26.91
C GLN A 810 -35.35 -26.04 25.44
N ASN A 811 -36.52 -25.45 25.14
CA ASN A 811 -37.03 -25.41 23.78
C ASN A 811 -36.10 -24.64 22.83
N ARG A 812 -35.61 -23.46 23.27
CA ARG A 812 -34.67 -22.64 22.49
C ARG A 812 -33.32 -23.31 22.32
N THR A 813 -32.81 -23.99 23.36
CA THR A 813 -31.59 -24.81 23.27
C THR A 813 -31.75 -25.93 22.23
N ASN A 814 -32.85 -26.68 22.28
CA ASN A 814 -33.10 -27.76 21.33
C ASN A 814 -33.24 -27.23 19.90
N ASN A 815 -33.96 -26.12 19.74
CA ASN A 815 -34.24 -25.53 18.44
C ASN A 815 -32.99 -24.93 17.81
N ILE A 816 -32.15 -24.22 18.58
CA ILE A 816 -30.90 -23.72 18.00
C ILE A 816 -29.96 -24.87 17.61
N ILE A 817 -29.89 -25.93 18.41
CA ILE A 817 -29.10 -27.13 18.07
C ILE A 817 -29.64 -27.75 16.78
N ARG A 818 -30.95 -27.95 16.68
CA ARG A 818 -31.62 -28.51 15.50
C ARG A 818 -31.26 -27.75 14.22
N PHE A 819 -31.24 -26.42 14.24
CA PHE A 819 -30.91 -25.62 13.06
C PHE A 819 -29.39 -25.51 12.80
N VAL A 820 -28.54 -25.57 13.84
CA VAL A 820 -27.08 -25.42 13.70
C VAL A 820 -26.39 -26.74 13.31
N ASP A 821 -26.95 -27.88 13.72
CA ASP A 821 -26.42 -29.19 13.35
C ASP A 821 -26.56 -29.45 11.83
N GLU A 822 -27.45 -28.71 11.15
CA GLU A 822 -27.52 -28.67 9.69
C GLU A 822 -26.46 -27.73 9.10
N ALA A 823 -25.47 -28.30 8.42
CA ALA A 823 -24.31 -27.58 7.88
C ALA A 823 -24.69 -26.46 6.90
N SER A 824 -25.79 -26.60 6.16
CA SER A 824 -26.27 -25.60 5.19
C SER A 824 -26.89 -24.36 5.87
N ILE A 825 -27.50 -24.53 7.05
CA ILE A 825 -28.20 -23.47 7.79
C ILE A 825 -27.25 -22.72 8.73
N LYS A 826 -26.26 -23.41 9.31
CA LYS A 826 -25.32 -22.83 10.29
C LYS A 826 -24.73 -21.47 9.88
N PRO A 827 -24.23 -21.26 8.65
CA PRO A 827 -23.64 -19.98 8.24
C PRO A 827 -24.66 -18.84 8.20
N VAL A 828 -25.85 -19.08 7.65
CA VAL A 828 -26.89 -18.06 7.48
C VAL A 828 -27.55 -17.68 8.81
N LEU A 829 -27.77 -18.65 9.69
CA LEU A 829 -28.28 -18.38 11.04
C LEU A 829 -27.26 -17.60 11.88
N GLY A 830 -25.96 -17.85 11.66
CA GLY A 830 -24.87 -17.09 12.26
C GLY A 830 -24.89 -15.60 11.93
N THR A 831 -25.50 -15.19 10.81
CA THR A 831 -25.57 -13.76 10.43
C THR A 831 -26.64 -12.96 11.15
N LEU A 832 -27.56 -13.62 11.86
CA LEU A 832 -28.62 -12.94 12.62
C LEU A 832 -28.09 -12.36 13.94
N SER A 833 -28.54 -11.15 14.29
CA SER A 833 -28.31 -10.57 15.63
C SER A 833 -28.98 -11.40 16.73
N TYR A 834 -28.58 -11.19 17.98
CA TYR A 834 -29.10 -11.91 19.15
C TYR A 834 -30.63 -11.95 19.22
N GLU A 835 -31.27 -10.78 19.15
CA GLU A 835 -32.73 -10.64 19.22
C GLU A 835 -33.42 -11.25 18.00
N ARG A 836 -32.83 -11.12 16.80
CA ARG A 836 -33.37 -11.73 15.58
C ARG A 836 -33.33 -13.23 15.66
N LYS A 837 -32.24 -13.80 16.17
CA LYS A 837 -32.08 -15.23 16.32
C LYS A 837 -33.05 -15.80 17.34
N LEU A 838 -33.27 -15.10 18.46
CA LEU A 838 -34.31 -15.46 19.43
C LEU A 838 -35.69 -15.48 18.77
N ASN A 839 -36.08 -14.38 18.12
CA ASN A 839 -37.39 -14.29 17.46
C ASN A 839 -37.55 -15.31 16.31
N PHE A 840 -36.47 -15.60 15.58
CA PHE A 840 -36.48 -16.62 14.54
C PHE A 840 -36.74 -18.01 15.15
N LEU A 841 -36.05 -18.37 16.23
CA LEU A 841 -36.23 -19.65 16.90
C LEU A 841 -37.58 -19.77 17.60
N ASP A 842 -38.09 -18.68 18.17
CA ASP A 842 -39.44 -18.65 18.74
C ASP A 842 -40.52 -18.75 17.64
N THR A 843 -40.23 -18.24 16.43
CA THR A 843 -41.16 -18.31 15.29
C THR A 843 -41.09 -19.66 14.58
N PHE A 844 -39.90 -20.19 14.31
CA PHE A 844 -39.69 -21.36 13.43
C PHE A 844 -39.00 -22.55 14.10
N GLY A 845 -38.62 -22.48 15.37
CA GLY A 845 -37.90 -23.55 16.06
C GLY A 845 -38.66 -24.87 16.07
N ASP A 846 -39.97 -24.80 16.27
CA ASP A 846 -40.87 -25.96 16.39
C ASP A 846 -41.65 -26.27 15.11
N VAL A 847 -41.16 -25.84 13.93
CA VAL A 847 -41.83 -26.21 12.68
C VAL A 847 -41.71 -27.72 12.42
N ASP A 848 -42.74 -28.27 11.76
CA ASP A 848 -42.77 -29.66 11.32
C ASP A 848 -41.59 -30.00 10.38
N ALA A 849 -41.33 -31.30 10.19
CA ALA A 849 -40.21 -31.78 9.38
C ALA A 849 -40.25 -31.25 7.93
N THR A 850 -41.44 -31.09 7.34
CA THR A 850 -41.63 -30.60 5.97
C THR A 850 -41.21 -29.14 5.82
N ASN A 851 -41.57 -28.30 6.79
CA ASN A 851 -41.20 -26.89 6.79
C ASN A 851 -39.75 -26.65 7.23
N PHE A 852 -39.22 -27.52 8.10
CA PHE A 852 -37.79 -27.52 8.44
C PHE A 852 -36.92 -27.87 7.23
N ALA A 853 -37.28 -28.92 6.48
CA ALA A 853 -36.55 -29.33 5.27
C ALA A 853 -36.39 -28.18 4.26
N LYS A 854 -37.39 -27.30 4.13
CA LYS A 854 -37.29 -26.11 3.26
C LYS A 854 -36.18 -25.15 3.67
N PHE A 855 -35.92 -24.99 4.97
CA PHE A 855 -34.78 -24.17 5.42
C PHE A 855 -33.44 -24.86 5.16
N VAL A 856 -33.40 -26.20 5.17
CA VAL A 856 -32.21 -26.98 4.83
C VAL A 856 -31.90 -26.89 3.34
N ASP A 857 -32.92 -27.04 2.50
CA ASP A 857 -32.84 -26.97 1.04
C ASP A 857 -32.58 -25.54 0.54
N GLU A 858 -33.15 -24.53 1.20
CA GLU A 858 -32.98 -23.12 0.88
C GLU A 858 -32.55 -22.27 2.10
N PRO A 859 -31.28 -22.34 2.53
CA PRO A 859 -30.81 -21.63 3.73
C PRO A 859 -30.99 -20.10 3.67
N LYS A 860 -30.95 -19.53 2.46
CA LYS A 860 -31.20 -18.10 2.19
C LYS A 860 -32.52 -17.57 2.76
N LEU A 861 -33.51 -18.45 3.00
CA LEU A 861 -34.78 -18.10 3.63
C LEU A 861 -34.59 -17.45 5.02
N VAL A 862 -33.55 -17.82 5.74
CA VAL A 862 -33.20 -17.24 7.05
C VAL A 862 -32.83 -15.76 6.91
N SER A 863 -32.00 -15.43 5.93
CA SER A 863 -31.60 -14.04 5.65
C SER A 863 -32.76 -13.22 5.08
N TYR A 864 -33.59 -13.83 4.23
CA TYR A 864 -34.81 -13.19 3.74
C TYR A 864 -35.77 -12.87 4.87
N TRP A 865 -35.98 -13.79 5.82
CA TRP A 865 -36.81 -13.52 6.99
C TRP A 865 -36.32 -12.28 7.75
N GLY A 866 -35.00 -12.17 7.97
CA GLY A 866 -34.41 -11.01 8.63
C GLY A 866 -34.80 -9.69 7.96
N ARG A 867 -34.65 -9.61 6.63
CA ARG A 867 -35.02 -8.42 5.83
C ARG A 867 -36.46 -7.97 6.07
N TYR A 868 -37.42 -8.89 6.08
CA TYR A 868 -38.83 -8.57 6.31
C TYR A 868 -39.16 -8.30 7.78
N TYR A 869 -38.50 -9.01 8.69
CA TYR A 869 -38.64 -8.76 10.11
C TYR A 869 -38.10 -7.38 10.49
N ASP A 870 -37.02 -6.89 9.89
CA ASP A 870 -36.42 -5.60 10.23
C ASP A 870 -37.16 -4.38 9.71
N ASP A 871 -37.95 -4.59 8.67
CA ASP A 871 -38.64 -3.52 7.98
C ASP A 871 -39.87 -3.07 8.76
N LEU A 872 -39.79 -1.94 9.46
CA LEU A 872 -40.89 -1.45 10.31
C LEU A 872 -42.20 -1.24 9.54
N ILE A 873 -42.13 -1.01 8.22
CA ILE A 873 -43.31 -0.82 7.37
C ILE A 873 -43.95 -2.17 7.02
N LEU A 874 -43.15 -3.18 6.69
CA LEU A 874 -43.64 -4.50 6.27
C LEU A 874 -43.88 -5.47 7.44
N ARG A 875 -43.19 -5.28 8.56
CA ARG A 875 -43.19 -6.18 9.73
C ARG A 875 -44.59 -6.51 10.24
N PRO A 876 -45.53 -5.54 10.44
CA PRO A 876 -46.86 -5.85 10.97
C PRO A 876 -47.60 -6.87 10.10
N ASN A 877 -47.60 -6.64 8.78
CA ASN A 877 -48.27 -7.50 7.82
C ASN A 877 -47.56 -8.85 7.67
N PHE A 878 -46.22 -8.87 7.65
CA PHE A 878 -45.44 -10.10 7.55
C PHE A 878 -45.58 -11.00 8.80
N VAL A 879 -45.53 -10.44 10.00
CA VAL A 879 -45.64 -11.19 11.27
C VAL A 879 -47.05 -11.79 11.44
N SER A 880 -48.08 -11.14 10.88
CA SER A 880 -49.47 -11.64 10.91
C SER A 880 -49.68 -12.94 10.13
N LEU A 881 -48.77 -13.31 9.23
CA LEU A 881 -48.85 -14.55 8.47
C LEU A 881 -48.58 -15.79 9.36
N SER A 882 -49.25 -16.91 9.05
CA SER A 882 -48.90 -18.20 9.65
C SER A 882 -47.49 -18.63 9.24
N ASN A 883 -46.81 -19.46 10.03
CA ASN A 883 -45.43 -19.88 9.74
C ASN A 883 -45.28 -20.55 8.36
N ALA A 884 -46.24 -21.39 7.97
CA ALA A 884 -46.25 -22.01 6.65
C ALA A 884 -46.38 -20.96 5.52
N LYS A 885 -47.18 -19.90 5.71
CA LYS A 885 -47.32 -18.80 4.75
C LYS A 885 -46.08 -17.90 4.74
N LYS A 886 -45.44 -17.63 5.88
CA LYS A 886 -44.17 -16.91 5.96
C LYS A 886 -43.11 -17.60 5.11
N ILE A 887 -42.94 -18.92 5.26
CA ILE A 887 -41.95 -19.69 4.49
C ILE A 887 -42.26 -19.64 2.99
N LYS A 888 -43.52 -19.82 2.59
CA LYS A 888 -43.94 -19.71 1.18
C LYS A 888 -43.69 -18.31 0.61
N TRP A 889 -43.96 -17.26 1.39
CA TRP A 889 -43.70 -15.87 0.99
C TRP A 889 -42.21 -15.65 0.77
N LEU A 890 -41.38 -16.09 1.72
CA LEU A 890 -39.93 -15.93 1.65
C LEU A 890 -39.33 -16.69 0.46
N GLY A 891 -39.81 -17.90 0.16
CA GLY A 891 -39.37 -18.64 -1.03
C GLY A 891 -39.69 -17.94 -2.34
N LYS A 892 -40.80 -17.18 -2.40
CA LYS A 892 -41.23 -16.49 -3.60
C LYS A 892 -40.66 -15.06 -3.73
N TYR A 893 -40.62 -14.29 -2.66
CA TYR A 893 -40.30 -12.86 -2.66
C TYR A 893 -39.11 -12.48 -1.77
N GLY A 894 -38.38 -13.44 -1.23
CA GLY A 894 -37.22 -13.17 -0.37
C GLY A 894 -36.07 -12.46 -1.10
N ASP A 895 -35.88 -12.79 -2.37
CA ASP A 895 -34.81 -12.35 -3.27
C ASP A 895 -35.15 -11.11 -4.11
N LEU A 896 -36.19 -10.34 -3.75
CA LEU A 896 -36.56 -9.15 -4.50
C LEU A 896 -35.38 -8.16 -4.61
N SER A 897 -35.18 -7.59 -5.80
CA SER A 897 -34.21 -6.50 -5.98
C SER A 897 -34.57 -5.30 -5.08
N THR A 898 -33.58 -4.48 -4.74
CA THR A 898 -33.78 -3.28 -3.92
C THR A 898 -34.85 -2.36 -4.50
N ASP A 899 -34.87 -2.22 -5.83
CA ASP A 899 -35.85 -1.39 -6.53
C ASP A 899 -37.26 -1.93 -6.37
N LEU A 900 -37.49 -3.23 -6.64
CA LEU A 900 -38.82 -3.82 -6.49
C LEU A 900 -39.32 -3.79 -5.04
N TYR A 901 -38.41 -4.03 -4.11
CA TYR A 901 -38.69 -4.02 -2.69
C TYR A 901 -39.09 -2.62 -2.19
N ASN A 902 -38.39 -1.57 -2.61
CA ASN A 902 -38.70 -0.20 -2.18
C ASN A 902 -39.89 0.40 -2.95
N GLN A 903 -39.92 0.24 -4.27
CA GLN A 903 -40.87 0.92 -5.14
C GLN A 903 -42.27 0.30 -5.10
N TYR A 904 -42.36 -1.02 -5.00
CA TYR A 904 -43.64 -1.71 -5.11
C TYR A 904 -44.09 -2.32 -3.79
N LEU A 905 -43.18 -2.92 -3.02
CA LEU A 905 -43.57 -3.61 -1.80
C LEU A 905 -43.63 -2.70 -0.57
N LYS A 906 -42.60 -1.86 -0.32
CA LYS A 906 -42.66 -0.86 0.77
C LYS A 906 -43.72 0.21 0.55
N ALA A 907 -43.89 0.65 -0.69
CA ALA A 907 -44.92 1.62 -1.04
C ALA A 907 -46.34 1.05 -0.91
N ASN A 908 -46.48 -0.29 -0.86
CA ASN A 908 -47.75 -0.97 -0.67
C ASN A 908 -47.59 -2.22 0.24
N PRO A 909 -47.47 -2.02 1.57
CA PRO A 909 -47.24 -3.11 2.52
C PRO A 909 -48.38 -4.15 2.54
N ASP A 910 -49.59 -3.76 2.13
CA ASP A 910 -50.76 -4.63 2.08
C ASP A 910 -50.67 -5.71 0.99
N ALA A 911 -49.70 -5.60 0.07
CA ALA A 911 -49.43 -6.64 -0.91
C ALA A 911 -49.13 -8.01 -0.25
N ILE A 912 -48.56 -8.02 0.97
CA ILE A 912 -48.31 -9.24 1.75
C ILE A 912 -49.63 -9.92 2.13
N LEU A 913 -50.62 -9.14 2.58
CA LEU A 913 -51.94 -9.63 2.97
C LEU A 913 -52.79 -10.02 1.75
N SER A 914 -52.69 -9.24 0.66
CA SER A 914 -53.21 -9.56 -0.67
C SER A 914 -52.73 -10.93 -1.11
N TRP A 915 -51.42 -11.14 -1.20
CA TRP A 915 -50.87 -12.45 -1.55
C TRP A 915 -51.35 -13.55 -0.60
N SER A 916 -51.38 -13.31 0.71
CA SER A 916 -51.84 -14.31 1.69
C SER A 916 -53.26 -14.78 1.40
N LYS A 917 -54.16 -13.87 0.98
CA LYS A 917 -55.54 -14.17 0.64
C LYS A 917 -55.68 -14.86 -0.72
N TYR A 918 -54.96 -14.39 -1.75
CA TYR A 918 -54.96 -15.00 -3.08
C TYR A 918 -54.29 -16.39 -3.11
N SER A 919 -53.30 -16.62 -2.25
CA SER A 919 -52.59 -17.90 -2.17
C SER A 919 -53.37 -19.03 -1.49
N ASP A 920 -54.50 -18.73 -0.85
CA ASP A 920 -55.41 -19.74 -0.29
C ASP A 920 -56.26 -20.43 -1.37
N GLU A 921 -56.38 -19.83 -2.56
CA GLU A 921 -57.16 -20.36 -3.69
C GLU A 921 -56.20 -20.97 -4.74
N ALA A 922 -56.21 -22.28 -4.88
CA ALA A 922 -55.22 -23.01 -5.69
C ALA A 922 -55.19 -22.56 -7.17
N ASP A 923 -56.36 -22.33 -7.77
CA ASP A 923 -56.47 -21.92 -9.18
C ASP A 923 -55.98 -20.49 -9.41
N LEU A 924 -56.25 -19.58 -8.47
CA LEU A 924 -55.74 -18.20 -8.54
C LEU A 924 -54.24 -18.16 -8.35
N LEU A 925 -53.72 -18.95 -7.41
CA LEU A 925 -52.29 -19.05 -7.18
C LEU A 925 -51.57 -19.63 -8.40
N ALA A 926 -52.15 -20.63 -9.07
CA ALA A 926 -51.59 -21.21 -10.29
C ALA A 926 -51.50 -20.18 -11.42
N GLU A 927 -52.54 -19.34 -11.60
CA GLU A 927 -52.54 -18.31 -12.62
C GLU A 927 -51.60 -17.14 -12.28
N LEU A 928 -51.64 -16.66 -11.03
CA LEU A 928 -50.73 -15.63 -10.55
C LEU A 928 -49.27 -16.07 -10.67
N ASN A 929 -48.95 -17.34 -10.45
CA ASN A 929 -47.58 -17.84 -10.60
C ASN A 929 -47.01 -17.73 -12.03
N LYS A 930 -47.84 -17.47 -13.04
CA LYS A 930 -47.40 -17.16 -14.41
C LYS A 930 -46.89 -15.73 -14.56
N TYR A 931 -47.19 -14.84 -13.61
CA TYR A 931 -46.72 -13.46 -13.58
C TYR A 931 -45.28 -13.39 -13.06
N THR A 932 -44.52 -12.37 -13.50
CA THR A 932 -43.25 -12.04 -12.86
C THR A 932 -43.48 -11.46 -11.46
N LYS A 933 -42.47 -11.46 -10.58
CA LYS A 933 -42.62 -10.93 -9.21
C LYS A 933 -43.08 -9.47 -9.18
N GLU A 934 -42.59 -8.66 -10.11
CA GLU A 934 -43.02 -7.27 -10.28
C GLU A 934 -44.47 -7.17 -10.74
N GLU A 935 -44.86 -7.94 -11.76
CA GLU A 935 -46.25 -7.98 -12.23
C GLU A 935 -47.21 -8.40 -11.11
N GLN A 936 -46.81 -9.34 -10.25
CA GLN A 936 -47.59 -9.76 -9.08
C GLN A 936 -47.73 -8.65 -8.04
N LEU A 937 -46.66 -7.92 -7.74
CA LEU A 937 -46.71 -6.82 -6.78
C LEU A 937 -47.58 -5.66 -7.28
N ILE A 938 -47.55 -5.37 -8.58
CA ILE A 938 -48.46 -4.41 -9.23
C ILE A 938 -49.90 -4.93 -9.16
N PHE A 939 -50.12 -6.21 -9.48
CA PHE A 939 -51.45 -6.82 -9.35
C PHE A 939 -52.01 -6.68 -7.93
N PHE A 940 -51.21 -6.96 -6.89
CA PHE A 940 -51.67 -6.83 -5.50
C PHE A 940 -51.89 -5.39 -5.03
N LYS A 941 -51.33 -4.41 -5.75
CA LYS A 941 -51.58 -2.98 -5.55
C LYS A 941 -52.91 -2.56 -6.16
N ASP A 942 -53.16 -2.99 -7.39
CA ASP A 942 -54.38 -2.60 -8.10
C ASP A 942 -55.60 -3.41 -7.64
N TYR A 943 -55.35 -4.63 -7.13
CA TYR A 943 -56.34 -5.56 -6.60
C TYR A 943 -55.98 -6.01 -5.17
N PRO A 944 -56.09 -5.11 -4.17
CA PRO A 944 -55.74 -5.43 -2.80
C PRO A 944 -56.75 -6.39 -2.15
N HIS A 945 -56.33 -7.11 -1.09
CA HIS A 945 -57.19 -8.04 -0.34
C HIS A 945 -58.52 -7.44 0.15
N THR A 946 -58.56 -6.13 0.37
CA THR A 946 -59.74 -5.38 0.81
C THR A 946 -60.81 -5.26 -0.27
N ASN A 947 -60.44 -5.41 -1.56
CA ASN A 947 -61.39 -5.40 -2.66
C ASN A 947 -62.02 -6.80 -2.85
N ILE A 948 -62.99 -7.11 -1.99
CA ILE A 948 -63.70 -8.41 -1.97
C ILE A 948 -64.42 -8.68 -3.30
N VAL A 949 -64.93 -7.64 -3.97
CA VAL A 949 -65.64 -7.77 -5.24
C VAL A 949 -64.70 -8.29 -6.32
N SER A 950 -63.53 -7.66 -6.50
CA SER A 950 -62.53 -8.13 -7.48
C SER A 950 -61.96 -9.50 -7.10
N PHE A 951 -61.70 -9.75 -5.81
CA PHE A 951 -61.25 -11.07 -5.35
C PHE A 951 -62.24 -12.19 -5.70
N ASN A 952 -63.53 -12.01 -5.38
CA ASN A 952 -64.57 -13.00 -5.69
C ASN A 952 -64.77 -13.16 -7.21
N LYS A 953 -64.63 -12.07 -7.97
CA LYS A 953 -64.68 -12.10 -9.43
C LYS A 953 -63.56 -12.98 -10.01
N PHE A 954 -62.31 -12.77 -9.59
CA PHE A 954 -61.20 -13.62 -10.02
C PHE A 954 -61.37 -15.06 -9.54
N LYS A 955 -61.80 -15.27 -8.28
CA LYS A 955 -62.06 -16.61 -7.73
C LYS A 955 -63.08 -17.40 -8.56
N THR A 956 -64.12 -16.73 -9.06
CA THR A 956 -65.18 -17.37 -9.85
C THR A 956 -64.76 -17.58 -11.30
N ASP A 957 -63.92 -16.69 -11.85
CA ASP A 957 -63.37 -16.80 -13.20
C ASP A 957 -61.88 -16.39 -13.24
N PRO A 958 -60.96 -17.35 -13.03
CA PRO A 958 -59.52 -17.10 -13.06
C PRO A 958 -59.00 -16.63 -14.43
N SER A 959 -59.74 -16.86 -15.52
CA SER A 959 -59.31 -16.46 -16.88
C SER A 959 -59.22 -14.93 -17.04
N LEU A 960 -59.95 -14.18 -16.21
CA LEU A 960 -59.89 -12.73 -16.16
C LEU A 960 -58.52 -12.21 -15.72
N LEU A 961 -57.74 -13.01 -14.99
CA LEU A 961 -56.33 -12.67 -14.70
C LEU A 961 -55.52 -12.59 -15.99
N VAL A 962 -55.81 -13.38 -17.02
CA VAL A 962 -55.07 -13.32 -18.29
C VAL A 962 -55.20 -11.95 -18.96
N ILE A 963 -56.38 -11.33 -18.87
CA ILE A 963 -56.65 -9.98 -19.40
C ILE A 963 -55.83 -8.94 -18.62
N GLU A 964 -55.87 -9.01 -17.29
CA GLU A 964 -55.12 -8.12 -16.41
C GLU A 964 -53.60 -8.30 -16.56
N ARG A 965 -53.13 -9.52 -16.79
CA ARG A 965 -51.72 -9.81 -17.04
C ARG A 965 -51.21 -9.08 -18.29
N ASN A 966 -52.00 -9.03 -19.35
CA ASN A 966 -51.62 -8.35 -20.59
C ASN A 966 -51.52 -6.84 -20.38
N TYR A 967 -52.44 -6.27 -19.60
CA TYR A 967 -52.38 -4.87 -19.19
C TYR A 967 -51.12 -4.58 -18.34
N ILE A 968 -50.86 -5.38 -17.31
CA ILE A 968 -49.71 -5.21 -16.40
C ILE A 968 -48.38 -5.44 -17.14
N LYS A 969 -48.31 -6.38 -18.10
CA LYS A 969 -47.14 -6.58 -18.96
C LYS A 969 -46.85 -5.37 -19.83
N ALA A 970 -47.87 -4.79 -20.44
CA ALA A 970 -47.72 -3.57 -21.23
C ALA A 970 -47.21 -2.41 -20.35
N TYR A 971 -47.73 -2.28 -19.13
CA TYR A 971 -47.29 -1.30 -18.14
C TYR A 971 -45.80 -1.48 -17.76
N VAL A 972 -45.37 -2.71 -17.43
CA VAL A 972 -43.97 -3.01 -17.09
C VAL A 972 -43.03 -2.77 -18.29
N GLN A 973 -43.43 -3.15 -19.51
CA GLN A 973 -42.64 -2.89 -20.72
C GLN A 973 -42.46 -1.40 -21.00
N ILE A 974 -43.51 -0.59 -20.83
CA ILE A 974 -43.44 0.87 -20.98
C ILE A 974 -42.53 1.50 -19.91
N SER A 975 -42.53 0.96 -18.68
CA SER A 975 -41.68 1.47 -17.60
C SER A 975 -40.20 1.10 -17.72
N LYS A 976 -39.86 0.02 -18.45
CA LYS A 976 -38.49 -0.54 -18.57
C LYS A 976 -37.80 -0.30 -19.92
N GLY A 977 -38.54 0.01 -20.98
CA GLY A 977 -38.02 0.13 -22.35
C GLY A 977 -37.62 1.56 -22.73
N ASN A 978 -36.35 1.72 -23.14
CA ASN A 978 -35.87 2.83 -23.96
C ASN A 978 -36.72 3.01 -25.23
N TYR A 979 -36.89 4.28 -25.63
CA TYR A 979 -37.64 4.80 -26.77
C TYR A 979 -37.48 4.00 -28.09
N LEU A 980 -38.50 4.03 -28.95
CA LEU A 980 -38.43 3.50 -30.33
C LEU A 980 -37.49 4.37 -31.18
N PHE A 981 -36.41 3.79 -31.69
CA PHE A 981 -35.44 4.44 -32.58
C PHE A 981 -35.62 3.92 -34.03
N ASN A 982 -35.63 4.84 -35.02
CA ASN A 982 -35.81 4.63 -36.47
C ASN A 982 -37.23 4.33 -36.98
N THR A 983 -38.17 5.26 -36.85
CA THR A 983 -39.49 5.12 -37.47
C THR A 983 -39.45 5.33 -39.00
N ASN A 984 -39.56 4.26 -39.79
CA ASN A 984 -40.10 4.35 -41.14
C ASN A 984 -41.61 4.71 -41.03
N LEU A 985 -42.17 5.43 -42.01
CA LEU A 985 -43.61 5.77 -42.06
C LEU A 985 -44.50 4.54 -41.83
N ASP A 986 -44.06 3.38 -42.32
CA ASP A 986 -44.75 2.10 -42.15
C ASP A 986 -44.79 1.65 -40.67
N GLU A 987 -43.77 1.95 -39.88
CA GLU A 987 -43.73 1.63 -38.45
C GLU A 987 -44.58 2.60 -37.63
N VAL A 988 -44.58 3.89 -37.99
CA VAL A 988 -45.50 4.87 -37.40
C VAL A 988 -46.94 4.43 -37.66
N PHE A 989 -47.23 4.00 -38.89
CA PHE A 989 -48.54 3.48 -39.25
C PHE A 989 -48.89 2.19 -38.52
N ALA A 990 -47.95 1.25 -38.37
CA ALA A 990 -48.20 -0.01 -37.65
C ALA A 990 -48.53 0.20 -36.17
N ILE A 991 -47.95 1.23 -35.53
CA ILE A 991 -48.10 1.47 -34.09
C ILE A 991 -49.27 2.43 -33.80
N TYR A 992 -49.42 3.47 -34.60
CA TYR A 992 -50.35 4.58 -34.35
C TYR A 992 -51.44 4.71 -35.42
N ASN A 993 -51.53 3.75 -36.34
CA ASN A 993 -52.53 3.68 -37.41
C ASN A 993 -52.52 4.94 -38.30
N GLU A 994 -53.63 5.19 -39.01
CA GLU A 994 -53.80 6.37 -39.86
C GLU A 994 -53.65 7.69 -39.07
N HIS A 995 -53.95 7.70 -37.78
CA HIS A 995 -53.78 8.87 -36.92
C HIS A 995 -52.31 9.30 -36.82
N GLY A 996 -51.40 8.39 -36.45
CA GLY A 996 -49.98 8.72 -36.38
C GLY A 996 -49.35 9.00 -37.74
N LYS A 997 -49.80 8.32 -38.80
CA LYS A 997 -49.35 8.57 -40.17
C LYS A 997 -49.68 9.99 -40.63
N LYS A 998 -50.91 10.46 -40.40
CA LYS A 998 -51.33 11.84 -40.74
C LYS A 998 -50.49 12.88 -40.00
N LEU A 999 -50.30 12.69 -38.70
CA LEU A 999 -49.48 13.57 -37.87
C LEU A 999 -48.02 13.62 -38.37
N TYR A 1000 -47.41 12.46 -38.61
CA TYR A 1000 -46.04 12.35 -39.09
C TYR A 1000 -45.84 13.08 -40.42
N LEU A 1001 -46.69 12.77 -41.41
CA LEU A 1001 -46.60 13.38 -42.74
C LEU A 1001 -46.76 14.90 -42.68
N LYS A 1002 -47.68 15.39 -41.85
CA LYS A 1002 -47.96 16.82 -41.77
C LYS A 1002 -46.81 17.61 -41.14
N VAL A 1003 -46.17 17.07 -40.11
CA VAL A 1003 -44.99 17.69 -39.49
C VAL A 1003 -43.79 17.64 -40.44
N GLU A 1004 -43.55 16.52 -41.13
CA GLU A 1004 -42.45 16.41 -42.11
C GLU A 1004 -42.64 17.38 -43.29
N GLU A 1005 -43.86 17.50 -43.81
CA GLU A 1005 -44.19 18.46 -44.88
C GLU A 1005 -43.86 19.89 -44.45
N ASP A 1006 -44.38 20.34 -43.31
CA ASP A 1006 -44.19 21.71 -42.83
C ASP A 1006 -42.74 22.00 -42.42
N PHE A 1007 -42.05 21.00 -41.88
CA PHE A 1007 -40.62 21.03 -41.63
C PHE A 1007 -39.83 21.28 -42.92
N LEU A 1008 -40.12 20.54 -43.99
CA LEU A 1008 -39.47 20.68 -45.29
C LEU A 1008 -39.77 22.03 -45.95
N VAL A 1009 -41.01 22.52 -45.85
CA VAL A 1009 -41.39 23.87 -46.33
C VAL A 1009 -40.55 24.93 -45.61
N THR A 1010 -40.46 24.85 -44.29
CA THR A 1010 -39.66 25.79 -43.49
C THR A 1010 -38.17 25.71 -43.86
N LYS A 1011 -37.61 24.51 -44.03
CA LYS A 1011 -36.21 24.29 -44.41
C LYS A 1011 -35.89 24.78 -45.83
N SER A 1012 -36.84 24.68 -46.76
CA SER A 1012 -36.68 25.07 -48.17
C SER A 1012 -36.98 26.54 -48.44
N SER A 1013 -37.59 27.27 -47.50
CA SER A 1013 -37.93 28.70 -47.59
C SER A 1013 -36.75 29.69 -47.72
N GLY A 1014 -35.51 29.19 -47.86
CA GLY A 1014 -34.32 30.03 -48.00
C GLY A 1014 -33.79 30.63 -46.69
N LEU A 1015 -34.35 30.23 -45.54
CA LEU A 1015 -33.85 30.65 -44.22
C LEU A 1015 -32.43 30.14 -43.99
N SER A 1016 -31.55 31.04 -43.53
CA SER A 1016 -30.16 30.67 -43.25
C SER A 1016 -30.07 29.55 -42.21
N LYS A 1017 -29.06 28.69 -42.33
CA LYS A 1017 -28.78 27.64 -41.32
C LYS A 1017 -28.74 28.22 -39.89
N LYS A 1018 -28.16 29.42 -39.74
CA LYS A 1018 -28.09 30.14 -38.47
C LYS A 1018 -29.46 30.55 -37.92
N TYR A 1019 -30.45 30.82 -38.77
CA TYR A 1019 -31.83 31.09 -38.34
C TYR A 1019 -32.52 29.80 -37.88
N LEU A 1020 -32.36 28.72 -38.64
CA LEU A 1020 -32.91 27.40 -38.30
C LEU A 1020 -32.33 26.85 -36.99
N GLU A 1021 -31.05 27.10 -36.71
CA GLU A 1021 -30.39 26.80 -35.43
C GLU A 1021 -30.95 27.60 -34.24
N LYS A 1022 -31.69 28.69 -34.48
CA LYS A 1022 -32.28 29.54 -33.43
C LYS A 1022 -33.72 29.18 -33.10
N ILE A 1023 -34.45 28.52 -34.01
CA ILE A 1023 -35.77 27.95 -33.75
C ILE A 1023 -35.71 26.45 -33.45
N THR A 1024 -34.64 25.74 -33.82
CA THR A 1024 -34.24 24.38 -33.36
C THR A 1024 -35.18 23.20 -33.61
N LEU A 1025 -36.49 23.32 -33.40
CA LEU A 1025 -37.46 22.21 -33.42
C LEU A 1025 -38.81 22.67 -34.00
N LYS A 1026 -39.41 21.81 -34.82
CA LYS A 1026 -40.85 21.80 -35.16
C LYS A 1026 -41.53 20.69 -34.36
N SER A 1027 -42.67 20.99 -33.75
CA SER A 1027 -43.50 20.02 -33.04
C SER A 1027 -44.93 20.00 -33.57
N GLY A 1028 -45.52 18.82 -33.63
CA GLY A 1028 -46.91 18.59 -34.00
C GLY A 1028 -47.67 17.79 -32.97
N PHE A 1029 -48.92 18.15 -32.68
CA PHE A 1029 -49.81 17.39 -31.80
C PHE A 1029 -51.20 17.20 -32.43
N SER A 1030 -51.81 16.04 -32.17
CA SER A 1030 -53.19 15.75 -32.60
C SER A 1030 -53.87 14.78 -31.65
N HIS A 1031 -55.20 14.85 -31.57
CA HIS A 1031 -56.02 13.92 -30.79
C HIS A 1031 -56.49 12.75 -31.67
N LYS A 1032 -56.54 11.55 -31.10
CA LYS A 1032 -56.92 10.32 -31.83
C LYS A 1032 -58.26 10.40 -32.53
N ASP A 1033 -59.26 10.95 -31.87
CA ASP A 1033 -60.61 11.09 -32.44
C ASP A 1033 -60.73 12.24 -33.45
N TYR A 1034 -59.72 13.13 -33.51
CA TYR A 1034 -59.67 14.26 -34.42
C TYR A 1034 -58.30 14.27 -35.14
N PRO A 1035 -57.98 13.22 -35.90
CA PRO A 1035 -56.64 13.04 -36.47
C PRO A 1035 -56.28 14.08 -37.53
N ASP A 1036 -57.28 14.81 -38.04
CA ASP A 1036 -57.10 15.92 -38.99
C ASP A 1036 -56.85 17.27 -38.28
N LEU A 1037 -57.11 17.36 -36.97
CA LEU A 1037 -56.77 18.53 -36.16
C LEU A 1037 -55.31 18.40 -35.70
N ILE A 1038 -54.40 18.81 -36.57
CA ILE A 1038 -52.96 18.77 -36.33
C ILE A 1038 -52.45 20.18 -36.06
N ILE A 1039 -51.90 20.39 -34.87
CA ILE A 1039 -51.35 21.67 -34.45
C ILE A 1039 -49.84 21.63 -34.58
N LEU A 1040 -49.28 22.59 -35.32
CA LEU A 1040 -47.85 22.69 -35.57
C LEU A 1040 -47.28 23.97 -34.93
N ARG A 1041 -46.19 23.83 -34.17
CA ARG A 1041 -45.47 24.97 -33.60
C ARG A 1041 -43.97 24.80 -33.72
N ASP A 1042 -43.27 25.92 -33.89
CA ASP A 1042 -41.82 26.02 -33.75
C ASP A 1042 -41.43 26.54 -32.36
N ASN A 1043 -40.18 26.34 -31.93
CA ASN A 1043 -39.71 27.10 -30.77
C ASN A 1043 -39.69 28.59 -31.11
N ILE A 1044 -39.89 29.41 -30.07
CA ILE A 1044 -39.65 30.84 -30.16
C ILE A 1044 -38.17 31.05 -30.52
N HIS A 1045 -37.91 31.88 -31.52
CA HIS A 1045 -36.55 32.16 -31.98
C HIS A 1045 -35.70 32.65 -30.80
N LYS A 1046 -34.57 31.98 -30.53
CA LYS A 1046 -33.75 32.21 -29.32
C LYS A 1046 -33.41 33.68 -29.07
N THR A 1047 -33.05 34.42 -30.12
CA THR A 1047 -32.78 35.87 -29.98
C THR A 1047 -34.00 36.66 -29.53
N MET A 1048 -35.20 36.35 -30.04
CA MET A 1048 -36.43 37.04 -29.62
C MET A 1048 -36.75 36.73 -28.15
N MET A 1049 -36.52 35.48 -27.73
CA MET A 1049 -36.69 35.10 -26.33
C MET A 1049 -35.68 35.82 -25.43
N ASP A 1050 -34.41 35.86 -25.80
CA ASP A 1050 -33.38 36.56 -25.04
C ASP A 1050 -33.65 38.08 -24.98
N ASP A 1051 -34.11 38.69 -26.08
CA ASP A 1051 -34.52 40.10 -26.13
C ASP A 1051 -35.73 40.38 -25.22
N PHE A 1052 -36.72 39.49 -25.19
CA PHE A 1052 -37.89 39.62 -24.31
C PHE A 1052 -37.53 39.45 -22.83
N ILE A 1053 -36.69 38.47 -22.49
CA ILE A 1053 -36.17 38.28 -21.13
C ILE A 1053 -35.44 39.54 -20.66
N LYS A 1054 -34.65 40.15 -21.57
CA LYS A 1054 -33.96 41.42 -21.33
C LYS A 1054 -34.94 42.60 -21.18
N GLU A 1055 -35.95 42.71 -22.05
CA GLU A 1055 -37.03 43.72 -21.97
C GLU A 1055 -37.74 43.67 -20.61
N LYS A 1056 -38.03 42.47 -20.10
CA LYS A 1056 -38.70 42.25 -18.81
C LYS A 1056 -37.77 42.33 -17.59
N ASN A 1057 -36.48 42.62 -17.82
CA ASN A 1057 -35.46 42.74 -16.78
C ASN A 1057 -35.33 41.48 -15.91
N TRP A 1058 -35.52 40.31 -16.51
CA TRP A 1058 -35.37 39.03 -15.82
C TRP A 1058 -33.89 38.62 -15.85
N PHE A 1059 -33.12 39.07 -14.85
CA PHE A 1059 -31.66 38.85 -14.79
C PHE A 1059 -31.29 37.35 -14.73
N ARG A 1060 -30.38 36.91 -15.61
CA ARG A 1060 -29.62 35.66 -15.45
C ARG A 1060 -28.39 36.00 -14.61
N THR A 1061 -28.29 35.51 -13.38
CA THR A 1061 -27.05 35.65 -12.61
C THR A 1061 -25.97 34.77 -13.22
N ASP A 1062 -24.80 35.37 -13.48
CA ASP A 1062 -23.70 34.71 -14.18
C ASP A 1062 -23.18 33.49 -13.42
N ASN A 1063 -23.04 32.41 -14.17
CA ASN A 1063 -22.33 31.16 -13.88
C ASN A 1063 -22.87 30.25 -12.75
N SER A 1064 -23.52 29.18 -13.23
CA SER A 1064 -23.66 27.83 -12.65
C SER A 1064 -24.85 27.47 -11.76
N ILE A 1065 -25.69 28.41 -11.34
CA ILE A 1065 -26.99 28.08 -10.75
C ILE A 1065 -28.01 29.06 -11.29
N ILE A 1066 -28.89 28.60 -12.20
CA ILE A 1066 -30.06 29.38 -12.59
C ILE A 1066 -30.84 29.62 -11.30
N SER A 1067 -30.85 30.86 -10.81
CA SER A 1067 -31.58 31.19 -9.59
C SER A 1067 -33.04 30.73 -9.76
N ASN A 1068 -33.58 30.04 -8.75
CA ASN A 1068 -34.96 29.52 -8.76
C ASN A 1068 -36.03 30.61 -9.03
N ASN A 1069 -35.62 31.89 -9.00
CA ASN A 1069 -36.45 33.03 -9.33
C ASN A 1069 -36.79 33.17 -10.83
N LEU A 1070 -36.20 32.41 -11.76
CA LEU A 1070 -36.55 32.51 -13.18
C LEU A 1070 -37.78 31.66 -13.60
N PHE A 1071 -38.25 30.74 -12.75
CA PHE A 1071 -39.23 29.71 -13.10
C PHE A 1071 -40.55 29.86 -12.35
N ASP A 1072 -41.28 30.92 -12.71
CA ASP A 1072 -42.61 31.21 -12.17
C ASP A 1072 -43.64 31.09 -13.30
N ILE A 1073 -44.80 30.51 -12.98
CA ILE A 1073 -45.93 30.35 -13.91
C ILE A 1073 -46.39 31.69 -14.50
N ASP A 1074 -46.31 32.78 -13.72
CA ASP A 1074 -46.71 34.11 -14.20
C ASP A 1074 -45.77 34.64 -15.29
N LYS A 1075 -44.49 34.28 -15.21
CA LYS A 1075 -43.52 34.61 -16.28
C LYS A 1075 -43.82 33.83 -17.54
N ILE A 1076 -44.15 32.54 -17.42
CA ILE A 1076 -44.54 31.69 -18.55
C ILE A 1076 -45.82 32.26 -19.21
N LYS A 1077 -46.82 32.65 -18.42
CA LYS A 1077 -48.05 33.30 -18.94
C LYS A 1077 -47.73 34.56 -19.75
N SER A 1078 -46.80 35.40 -19.27
CA SER A 1078 -46.43 36.62 -20.00
C SER A 1078 -45.71 36.36 -21.33
N ILE A 1079 -45.05 35.20 -21.48
CA ILE A 1079 -44.45 34.75 -22.74
C ILE A 1079 -45.56 34.36 -23.73
N TYR A 1080 -46.55 33.59 -23.30
CA TYR A 1080 -47.72 33.25 -24.13
C TYR A 1080 -48.46 34.51 -24.59
N ALA A 1081 -48.65 35.48 -23.69
CA ALA A 1081 -49.28 36.75 -24.04
C ALA A 1081 -48.49 37.57 -25.09
N LYS A 1082 -47.16 37.43 -25.14
CA LYS A 1082 -46.27 38.16 -26.08
C LYS A 1082 -46.14 37.45 -27.42
N PHE A 1083 -45.97 36.14 -27.42
CA PHE A 1083 -45.52 35.37 -28.59
C PHE A 1083 -46.61 34.55 -29.26
N GLU A 1084 -47.80 34.42 -28.67
CA GLU A 1084 -48.94 33.80 -29.33
C GLU A 1084 -49.76 34.82 -30.13
N ILE A 1085 -49.97 34.48 -31.40
CA ILE A 1085 -50.54 35.38 -32.39
C ILE A 1085 -52.07 35.44 -32.23
N GLU A 1086 -52.71 34.28 -32.05
CA GLU A 1086 -54.16 34.15 -31.87
C GLU A 1086 -54.58 34.44 -30.43
N GLU A 1087 -55.61 35.27 -30.27
CA GLU A 1087 -56.05 35.79 -28.97
C GLU A 1087 -56.43 34.68 -27.98
N ASP A 1088 -57.09 33.64 -28.47
CA ASP A 1088 -57.54 32.49 -27.67
C ASP A 1088 -56.37 31.67 -27.09
N PHE A 1089 -55.17 31.75 -27.69
CA PHE A 1089 -54.00 30.95 -27.27
C PHE A 1089 -52.96 31.76 -26.49
N ARG A 1090 -53.20 33.07 -26.27
CA ARG A 1090 -52.35 33.93 -25.42
C ARG A 1090 -52.38 33.55 -23.94
N THR A 1091 -53.22 32.59 -23.56
CA THR A 1091 -53.30 32.03 -22.22
C THR A 1091 -52.97 30.54 -22.21
N ILE A 1092 -52.43 30.07 -21.08
CA ILE A 1092 -52.16 28.65 -20.86
C ILE A 1092 -53.47 27.96 -20.48
N HIS A 1093 -53.79 26.86 -21.15
CA HIS A 1093 -54.97 26.07 -20.86
C HIS A 1093 -54.91 25.59 -19.39
N PRO A 1094 -56.00 25.67 -18.59
CA PRO A 1094 -55.97 25.37 -17.16
C PRO A 1094 -55.40 23.99 -16.80
N TRP A 1095 -55.71 22.99 -17.63
CA TRP A 1095 -55.15 21.65 -17.49
C TRP A 1095 -53.62 21.65 -17.60
N LEU A 1096 -53.08 22.34 -18.61
CA LEU A 1096 -51.64 22.40 -18.85
C LEU A 1096 -50.92 23.26 -17.80
N GLU A 1097 -51.55 24.35 -17.36
CA GLU A 1097 -51.06 25.18 -16.26
C GLU A 1097 -50.86 24.37 -14.98
N LYS A 1098 -51.85 23.55 -14.60
CA LYS A 1098 -51.74 22.64 -13.44
C LYS A 1098 -50.52 21.72 -13.55
N ARG A 1099 -50.25 21.20 -14.75
CA ARG A 1099 -49.10 20.30 -15.01
C ARG A 1099 -47.76 21.03 -14.93
N ILE A 1100 -47.69 22.25 -15.47
CA ILE A 1100 -46.50 23.09 -15.36
C ILE A 1100 -46.24 23.44 -13.90
N ASN A 1101 -47.25 23.80 -13.12
CA ASN A 1101 -47.09 24.10 -11.69
C ASN A 1101 -46.55 22.90 -10.90
N ILE A 1102 -47.12 21.71 -11.09
CA ILE A 1102 -46.61 20.48 -10.45
C ILE A 1102 -45.13 20.24 -10.83
N HIS A 1103 -44.76 20.53 -12.07
CA HIS A 1103 -43.37 20.39 -12.53
C HIS A 1103 -42.44 21.43 -11.87
N LEU A 1104 -42.87 22.70 -11.82
CA LEU A 1104 -42.12 23.78 -11.18
C LEU A 1104 -41.89 23.51 -9.68
N GLU A 1105 -42.92 23.06 -8.96
CA GLU A 1105 -42.82 22.66 -7.54
C GLU A 1105 -41.78 21.54 -7.34
N LYS A 1106 -41.81 20.51 -8.20
CA LYS A 1106 -40.85 19.41 -8.14
C LYS A 1106 -39.43 19.88 -8.41
N ARG A 1107 -39.24 20.79 -9.36
CA ARG A 1107 -37.93 21.37 -9.68
C ARG A 1107 -37.38 22.19 -8.51
N ILE A 1108 -38.21 22.97 -7.83
CA ILE A 1108 -37.84 23.74 -6.64
C ILE A 1108 -37.46 22.83 -5.46
N SER A 1109 -38.13 21.67 -5.31
CA SER A 1109 -37.83 20.68 -4.26
C SER A 1109 -36.48 19.97 -4.39
N ASN A 1110 -35.69 20.27 -5.43
CA ASN A 1110 -34.34 19.78 -5.70
C ASN A 1110 -34.20 18.25 -5.79
N THR A 1111 -35.31 17.53 -6.01
CA THR A 1111 -35.35 16.07 -6.12
C THR A 1111 -34.85 15.53 -7.46
N TRP A 1112 -34.53 16.42 -8.42
CA TRP A 1112 -34.24 16.07 -9.81
C TRP A 1112 -33.05 16.88 -10.38
N LYS A 1113 -31.96 16.21 -10.76
CA LYS A 1113 -30.82 16.81 -11.50
C LYS A 1113 -31.07 16.63 -13.00
N ILE A 1114 -31.28 17.73 -13.72
CA ILE A 1114 -31.45 17.72 -15.18
C ILE A 1114 -30.17 18.24 -15.84
N ASP A 1115 -29.78 17.61 -16.96
CA ASP A 1115 -28.71 18.07 -17.82
C ASP A 1115 -28.98 19.50 -18.35
N ILE A 1116 -28.06 20.41 -18.02
CA ILE A 1116 -28.15 21.85 -18.29
C ILE A 1116 -28.05 22.15 -19.79
N GLU A 1117 -27.34 21.29 -20.55
CA GLU A 1117 -27.05 21.51 -21.96
C GLU A 1117 -28.32 21.45 -22.82
N SER A 1118 -29.23 20.53 -22.46
CA SER A 1118 -30.51 20.28 -23.12
C SER A 1118 -31.53 21.45 -23.02
N ILE A 1119 -31.39 22.35 -22.04
CA ILE A 1119 -32.38 23.40 -21.71
C ILE A 1119 -31.99 24.78 -22.28
N SER A 1120 -30.76 24.95 -22.77
CA SER A 1120 -30.19 26.24 -23.19
C SER A 1120 -30.75 26.87 -24.47
N ARG A 1121 -31.63 26.16 -25.17
CA ARG A 1121 -32.06 26.52 -26.54
C ARG A 1121 -33.35 27.34 -26.61
N THR A 1122 -34.12 27.38 -25.53
CA THR A 1122 -35.42 28.07 -25.38
C THR A 1122 -35.38 29.17 -24.33
N GLY A 1123 -34.18 29.68 -24.05
CA GLY A 1123 -33.95 30.67 -23.00
C GLY A 1123 -34.01 30.12 -21.57
N HIS A 1124 -33.99 28.79 -21.44
CA HIS A 1124 -34.08 27.99 -20.22
C HIS A 1124 -35.45 27.90 -19.54
N ILE A 1125 -36.55 28.38 -20.13
CA ILE A 1125 -37.85 28.50 -19.45
C ILE A 1125 -38.77 27.30 -19.78
N PRO A 1126 -39.06 26.40 -18.81
CA PRO A 1126 -39.99 25.29 -18.99
C PRO A 1126 -41.36 25.75 -19.48
N GLY A 1127 -42.03 24.92 -20.28
CA GLY A 1127 -43.39 25.20 -20.72
C GLY A 1127 -43.50 26.17 -21.91
N THR A 1128 -42.38 26.66 -22.46
CA THR A 1128 -42.40 27.60 -23.61
C THR A 1128 -41.92 26.98 -24.92
N HIS A 1129 -41.62 25.68 -24.89
CA HIS A 1129 -41.09 24.96 -26.05
C HIS A 1129 -42.20 24.61 -27.04
N ALA A 1130 -41.82 24.35 -28.28
CA ALA A 1130 -42.68 24.02 -29.41
C ALA A 1130 -43.73 22.96 -29.02
N GLU A 1131 -43.33 21.92 -28.29
CA GLU A 1131 -44.24 20.84 -27.90
C GLU A 1131 -45.35 21.31 -26.98
N ILE A 1132 -44.98 22.12 -25.98
CA ILE A 1132 -45.91 22.61 -24.97
C ILE A 1132 -46.84 23.67 -25.55
N ARG A 1133 -46.34 24.45 -26.50
CA ARG A 1133 -47.13 25.43 -27.25
C ARG A 1133 -48.14 24.75 -28.18
N ALA A 1134 -47.71 23.74 -28.95
CA ALA A 1134 -48.59 22.98 -29.82
C ALA A 1134 -49.67 22.25 -29.01
N LEU A 1135 -49.28 21.66 -27.88
CA LEU A 1135 -50.23 21.05 -26.96
C LEU A 1135 -51.23 22.07 -26.40
N ASN A 1136 -50.77 23.25 -25.94
CA ASN A 1136 -51.64 24.29 -25.39
C ASN A 1136 -52.77 24.67 -26.36
N GLU A 1137 -52.40 24.91 -27.61
CA GLU A 1137 -53.37 25.25 -28.66
C GLU A 1137 -54.29 24.06 -28.98
N LEU A 1138 -53.76 22.84 -29.07
CA LEU A 1138 -54.61 21.67 -29.30
C LEU A 1138 -55.69 21.54 -28.21
N LEU A 1139 -55.33 21.72 -26.94
CA LEU A 1139 -56.29 21.66 -25.83
C LEU A 1139 -57.38 22.73 -25.98
N TRP A 1140 -57.00 23.96 -26.31
CA TRP A 1140 -57.98 25.03 -26.56
C TRP A 1140 -58.89 24.74 -27.75
N ARG A 1141 -58.36 24.21 -28.86
CA ARG A 1141 -59.20 23.87 -30.02
C ARG A 1141 -60.11 22.67 -29.76
N LEU A 1142 -59.64 21.66 -29.04
CA LEU A 1142 -60.49 20.54 -28.61
C LEU A 1142 -61.63 21.04 -27.73
N GLN A 1143 -61.37 21.98 -26.83
CA GLN A 1143 -62.40 22.55 -25.96
C GLN A 1143 -63.36 23.47 -26.72
N ASN A 1144 -62.83 24.45 -27.44
CA ASN A 1144 -63.62 25.54 -28.01
C ASN A 1144 -64.24 25.16 -29.36
N GLU A 1145 -63.51 24.44 -30.22
CA GLU A 1145 -64.01 24.07 -31.55
C GLU A 1145 -64.72 22.72 -31.56
N LYS A 1146 -64.29 21.77 -30.72
CA LYS A 1146 -64.86 20.40 -30.67
C LYS A 1146 -65.78 20.17 -29.46
N GLY A 1147 -65.87 21.13 -28.54
CA GLY A 1147 -66.76 21.06 -27.38
C GLY A 1147 -66.36 20.03 -26.34
N LEU A 1148 -65.09 19.58 -26.33
CA LEU A 1148 -64.62 18.57 -25.40
C LEU A 1148 -64.30 19.17 -24.03
N ILE A 1149 -64.66 18.46 -22.97
CA ILE A 1149 -64.20 18.79 -21.62
C ILE A 1149 -62.83 18.17 -21.44
N ILE A 1150 -61.80 19.01 -21.31
CA ILE A 1150 -60.42 18.54 -21.21
C ILE A 1150 -60.18 17.88 -19.84
N THR A 1151 -60.06 16.55 -19.85
CA THR A 1151 -59.75 15.69 -18.71
C THR A 1151 -58.50 14.86 -19.00
N ASP A 1152 -57.94 14.19 -17.99
CA ASP A 1152 -56.77 13.32 -18.17
C ASP A 1152 -57.03 12.22 -19.22
N ASP A 1153 -58.25 11.69 -19.30
CA ASP A 1153 -58.63 10.66 -20.28
C ASP A 1153 -58.60 11.19 -21.73
N ILE A 1154 -59.15 12.38 -21.97
CA ILE A 1154 -59.08 13.07 -23.28
C ILE A 1154 -57.62 13.36 -23.64
N VAL A 1155 -56.80 13.68 -22.65
CA VAL A 1155 -55.40 14.00 -22.87
C VAL A 1155 -54.56 12.75 -23.21
N ASN A 1156 -54.88 11.59 -22.64
CA ASN A 1156 -54.15 10.33 -22.90
C ASN A 1156 -54.26 9.84 -24.35
N ASP A 1157 -55.26 10.32 -25.09
CA ASP A 1157 -55.47 10.02 -26.52
C ASP A 1157 -54.80 11.03 -27.47
N ILE A 1158 -53.99 11.94 -26.92
CA ILE A 1158 -53.18 12.86 -27.71
C ILE A 1158 -51.84 12.21 -28.09
N LEU A 1159 -51.48 12.38 -29.36
CA LEU A 1159 -50.23 11.94 -29.97
C LEU A 1159 -49.44 13.17 -30.44
N GLY A 1160 -48.17 13.25 -30.06
CA GLY A 1160 -47.24 14.29 -30.51
C GLY A 1160 -46.11 13.76 -31.38
N TYR A 1161 -45.42 14.66 -32.09
CA TYR A 1161 -44.27 14.34 -32.94
C TYR A 1161 -43.33 15.55 -33.05
N ASN A 1162 -42.01 15.31 -32.96
CA ASN A 1162 -40.98 16.34 -32.95
C ASN A 1162 -39.95 16.14 -34.08
N LYS A 1163 -39.56 17.22 -34.78
CA LYS A 1163 -38.50 17.23 -35.80
C LYS A 1163 -37.49 18.37 -35.62
N ASN A 1164 -36.19 18.02 -35.61
CA ASN A 1164 -35.08 18.96 -35.37
C ASN A 1164 -34.58 19.63 -36.66
N TYR A 1165 -34.30 20.93 -36.59
CA TYR A 1165 -33.73 21.71 -37.70
C TYR A 1165 -32.20 21.64 -37.83
N SER A 1166 -31.49 21.36 -36.73
CA SER A 1166 -30.05 21.65 -36.60
C SER A 1166 -29.10 20.49 -36.93
N THR A 1167 -29.52 19.21 -36.84
CA THR A 1167 -28.72 18.01 -37.16
C THR A 1167 -29.63 16.81 -37.48
N ILE A 1168 -29.13 15.81 -38.21
CA ILE A 1168 -29.82 14.53 -38.54
C ILE A 1168 -29.84 13.60 -37.31
N ALA A 1169 -30.18 14.13 -36.14
CA ALA A 1169 -30.25 13.36 -34.90
C ALA A 1169 -31.55 13.69 -34.18
N ILE A 1170 -32.23 12.64 -33.70
CA ILE A 1170 -33.43 12.69 -32.86
C ILE A 1170 -33.26 13.78 -31.81
N MET A 1171 -34.22 14.69 -31.73
CA MET A 1171 -34.32 15.60 -30.59
C MET A 1171 -35.30 15.01 -29.59
N PRO A 1172 -34.82 14.34 -28.52
CA PRO A 1172 -35.69 13.92 -27.45
C PRO A 1172 -36.35 15.13 -26.81
N ARG A 1173 -37.55 14.93 -26.25
CA ARG A 1173 -38.14 15.92 -25.34
C ARG A 1173 -37.09 16.26 -24.30
N CYS A 1174 -36.81 17.55 -24.10
CA CYS A 1174 -36.00 17.94 -22.96
C CYS A 1174 -36.65 17.44 -21.67
N GLY A 1175 -35.86 17.25 -20.61
CA GLY A 1175 -36.36 16.74 -19.32
C GLY A 1175 -37.60 17.47 -18.82
N ASP A 1176 -37.68 18.79 -18.99
CA ASP A 1176 -38.85 19.58 -18.59
C ASP A 1176 -40.11 19.25 -19.40
N CYS A 1177 -40.02 19.23 -20.73
CA CYS A 1177 -41.15 18.90 -21.60
C CYS A 1177 -41.61 17.46 -21.40
N PHE A 1178 -40.68 16.53 -21.18
CA PHE A 1178 -41.02 15.14 -20.89
C PHE A 1178 -41.92 15.02 -19.66
N PHE A 1179 -41.65 15.75 -18.58
CA PHE A 1179 -42.45 15.68 -17.35
C PHE A 1179 -43.84 16.28 -17.51
N ILE A 1180 -43.89 17.46 -18.12
CA ILE A 1180 -45.15 18.14 -18.39
C ILE A 1180 -46.03 17.24 -19.27
N THR A 1181 -45.41 16.60 -20.28
CA THR A 1181 -46.09 15.74 -21.26
C THR A 1181 -45.94 14.24 -21.01
N LYS A 1182 -45.68 13.80 -19.76
CA LYS A 1182 -45.34 12.40 -19.49
C LYS A 1182 -46.44 11.40 -19.86
N ASP A 1183 -47.69 11.86 -19.84
CA ASP A 1183 -48.89 11.03 -20.08
C ASP A 1183 -49.26 10.99 -21.59
N PHE A 1184 -48.51 11.69 -22.44
CA PHE A 1184 -48.74 11.78 -23.87
C PHE A 1184 -47.89 10.78 -24.63
N LYS A 1185 -48.47 10.20 -25.67
CA LYS A 1185 -47.72 9.41 -26.65
C LYS A 1185 -46.95 10.35 -27.58
N MET A 1186 -45.72 9.99 -27.90
CA MET A 1186 -44.87 10.77 -28.82
C MET A 1186 -44.29 9.85 -29.88
N ILE A 1187 -44.38 10.27 -31.14
CA ILE A 1187 -43.59 9.73 -32.24
C ILE A 1187 -42.19 10.34 -32.13
N MET A 1188 -41.17 9.51 -32.26
CA MET A 1188 -39.76 9.92 -32.18
C MET A 1188 -39.08 9.46 -33.47
N SER A 1189 -38.62 10.39 -34.31
CA SER A 1189 -37.93 10.09 -35.58
C SER A 1189 -36.52 10.69 -35.62
N ASN A 1190 -35.64 10.06 -36.41
CA ASN A 1190 -34.28 10.55 -36.72
C ASN A 1190 -34.28 11.71 -37.71
#